data_AF-A0A271JEF4-F1
#
_entry.id   AF-A0A271JEF4-F1
#
_cell.length_a   1.000
_cell.length_b   1.000
_cell.length_c   1.000
_cell.angle_alpha   90.00
_cell.angle_beta   90.00
_cell.angle_gamma   90.00
#
_symmetry.space_group_name_H-M   'P 1'
#
loop_
_entity.id
_entity.type
_entity.pdbx_description
1 polymer ?
#
loop_
_entity_poly.entity_id
_entity_poly.type
_entity_poly.pdbx_seq_one_letter_code
_entity_poly.pdbx_strand_id
1 'polypeptide(L)'
;MRGRLVLFALLLAALAAPADAQDRVLMQGFYWDAQPGGVWYDSLTTQASRLGWAGFDAIWLPPPTKGAASGSDVGYTPYDYYDLGGYDSCGGDYTEGTGSCLPTRYGTEAGLREAIATLQGHGLEVYADVVLNHRSGGTLEDNVYGNYYTGGGSLYSEDGRTYTAFPLTNGSGRVAWTDGDEFFFPNGANNPDNTFDFYSDSQLAGFHQLYVNSFAYDNALHDGSGANLALGDSLIAWGEWLTTELGLDGYRFDFVKGLHPDYLRRFVDAPAMQGKFHVHELYDGDLGRLQTYLGQLAGSVRAPAVFDFNQRFAYRDVLDNGAPIFTWHDTGLHNQFGVPFDQIVTFVDNHDFDRTNYEGQVTIDGHAPVVNNKMLAYAHMLTHPGMASVWWRDYYHYNLAGPIDELVAIRKAFASGAYYALTRGSTGGPFWPTSNPPNPWESLYVGQRNGDGPGRGLIVAINKHPDQWAEVFVTQQNGAWTGQVLKDLTGNAGGGTTEVFGDNRVRLWAPPQSYTVWVPTSYTLPDAGPVPASDAPSYFGIDASSLDAPAASVVTVGTPISVGVTAYVHGKTNAVGAAPGVVAEIGWGTPGTDPATWTDWQAASYTGEAGPSDRFEASLTLPVGVVDLAARVSYDGQPARTVGLGGFWNDARNPSAEAVVFDPGAGSFDGGGRVESPPGSYPAAPARPSRSRVALDLRYEAGQATGEVTLRTRGAPYSFTSTALDWIVIDGRDASVRGTATTIGADPVTFLITARDGETVGNEGDRLRIQVWHADGSVLYDNLPSASYGEMSALAGGNLTARPPAPAERAGGPATRLSTAATALPEALTLAAPFPNPSRSSATLRFGVPADGPVEVVVVSVLGQEVARLADGAYPAGWHTATVDTDDLAPGAYLVVIRAGAVRQTQRLVVVR
;
A
#
# COMPACT_ATOMS: atom_id res chain seq x y z
N MET A 1 66.46 6.67 9.82
CA MET A 1 65.87 7.01 11.13
C MET A 1 64.50 7.64 10.90
N ARG A 2 63.46 7.04 11.50
CA ARG A 2 62.15 7.59 11.97
C ARG A 2 61.28 8.38 10.95
N GLY A 3 60.04 8.01 10.62
CA GLY A 3 59.17 6.91 11.06
C GLY A 3 57.68 7.28 10.92
N ARG A 4 56.85 6.25 10.71
CA ARG A 4 55.40 6.10 10.99
C ARG A 4 54.39 6.52 9.89
N LEU A 5 53.77 5.52 9.22
CA LEU A 5 52.39 4.96 9.40
C LEU A 5 51.36 5.74 8.54
N VAL A 6 50.37 5.21 7.81
CA VAL A 6 49.71 3.88 7.79
C VAL A 6 48.75 3.78 6.56
N LEU A 7 48.43 2.54 6.15
CA LEU A 7 47.33 2.02 5.32
C LEU A 7 47.11 2.55 3.87
N PHE A 8 47.48 1.72 2.89
CA PHE A 8 46.81 1.66 1.59
C PHE A 8 45.88 0.45 1.58
N ALA A 9 44.59 0.71 1.37
CA ALA A 9 43.53 -0.29 1.31
C ALA A 9 43.65 -1.12 0.02
N LEU A 10 43.87 -2.42 0.17
CA LEU A 10 43.50 -3.43 -0.81
C LEU A 10 42.00 -3.67 -0.67
N LEU A 11 41.18 -2.89 -1.39
CA LEU A 11 39.81 -3.29 -1.68
C LEU A 11 39.88 -4.46 -2.67
N LEU A 12 39.90 -5.69 -2.16
CA LEU A 12 39.32 -6.80 -2.92
C LEU A 12 37.82 -6.52 -2.98
N ALA A 13 37.32 -6.23 -4.18
CA ALA A 13 35.91 -6.44 -4.48
C ALA A 13 35.63 -7.94 -4.26
N ALA A 14 35.05 -8.26 -3.10
CA ALA A 14 34.27 -9.46 -2.95
C ALA A 14 33.08 -9.29 -3.89
N LEU A 15 33.21 -9.80 -5.12
CA LEU A 15 32.06 -10.25 -5.88
C LEU A 15 31.35 -11.23 -4.97
N ALA A 16 30.25 -10.79 -4.37
CA ALA A 16 29.32 -11.68 -3.70
C ALA A 16 28.92 -12.72 -4.76
N ALA A 17 29.34 -13.96 -4.58
CA ALA A 17 28.73 -15.07 -5.28
C ALA A 17 27.23 -15.02 -4.95
N PRO A 18 26.33 -15.28 -5.92
CA PRO A 18 24.90 -15.29 -5.64
C PRO A 18 24.67 -16.25 -4.48
N ALA A 19 23.92 -15.79 -3.47
CA ALA A 19 23.49 -16.64 -2.38
C ALA A 19 22.60 -17.74 -2.97
N ASP A 20 23.19 -18.91 -3.21
CA ASP A 20 22.45 -20.07 -3.72
C ASP A 20 21.27 -20.35 -2.77
N ALA A 21 20.08 -20.54 -3.35
CA ALA A 21 18.80 -20.58 -2.63
C ALA A 21 18.65 -21.73 -1.62
N GLN A 22 19.68 -22.57 -1.46
CA GLN A 22 19.64 -23.85 -0.76
C GLN A 22 19.19 -23.79 0.71
N ASP A 23 19.34 -22.65 1.39
CA ASP A 23 18.94 -22.51 2.80
C ASP A 23 18.29 -21.15 3.12
N ARG A 24 17.67 -20.51 2.11
CA ARG A 24 17.01 -19.20 2.23
C ARG A 24 15.58 -19.32 2.76
N VAL A 25 15.05 -18.22 3.30
CA VAL A 25 13.65 -18.10 3.76
C VAL A 25 12.94 -16.98 3.00
N LEU A 26 11.84 -17.34 2.35
CA LEU A 26 10.96 -16.43 1.64
C LEU A 26 9.73 -16.13 2.50
N MET A 27 9.32 -14.86 2.55
CA MET A 27 8.00 -14.46 3.02
C MET A 27 7.08 -14.28 1.80
N GLN A 28 5.96 -14.98 1.73
CA GLN A 28 4.86 -14.52 0.86
C GLN A 28 4.15 -13.37 1.58
N GLY A 29 4.37 -12.14 1.11
CA GLY A 29 3.99 -10.89 1.75
C GLY A 29 2.53 -10.46 1.52
N PHE A 30 1.60 -11.39 1.31
CA PHE A 30 0.19 -11.09 1.13
C PHE A 30 -0.68 -12.34 1.28
N TYR A 31 -1.99 -12.14 1.23
CA TYR A 31 -3.02 -13.18 1.24
C TYR A 31 -4.24 -12.72 0.43
N TRP A 32 -5.16 -13.65 0.13
CA TRP A 32 -6.27 -13.40 -0.82
C TRP A 32 -7.15 -12.22 -0.41
N ASP A 33 -7.57 -12.20 0.85
CA ASP A 33 -8.46 -11.19 1.40
C ASP A 33 -7.73 -10.04 2.10
N ALA A 34 -6.47 -9.77 1.72
CA ALA A 34 -5.75 -8.57 2.17
C ALA A 34 -6.54 -7.33 1.80
N GLN A 35 -6.72 -6.39 2.74
CA GLN A 35 -7.71 -5.32 2.63
C GLN A 35 -7.58 -4.50 1.34
N PRO A 36 -8.67 -4.30 0.57
CA PRO A 36 -8.68 -3.32 -0.51
C PRO A 36 -8.73 -1.91 0.08
N GLY A 37 -8.03 -0.96 -0.53
CA GLY A 37 -7.96 0.42 -0.04
C GLY A 37 -6.59 1.08 -0.15
N GLY A 38 -5.58 0.39 -0.69
CA GLY A 38 -4.35 1.02 -1.12
C GLY A 38 -3.28 1.24 -0.04
N VAL A 39 -3.38 0.55 1.09
CA VAL A 39 -2.46 0.76 2.24
C VAL A 39 -1.58 -0.45 2.56
N TRP A 40 -1.68 -1.53 1.79
CA TRP A 40 -0.91 -2.75 2.04
C TRP A 40 0.61 -2.51 1.93
N TYR A 41 1.04 -1.66 0.99
CA TYR A 41 2.46 -1.29 0.88
C TYR A 41 2.98 -0.56 2.13
N ASP A 42 2.14 0.19 2.84
CA ASP A 42 2.52 0.80 4.13
C ASP A 42 2.67 -0.26 5.24
N SER A 43 1.82 -1.29 5.22
CA SER A 43 1.92 -2.45 6.12
C SER A 43 3.23 -3.22 5.89
N LEU A 44 3.60 -3.44 4.63
CA LEU A 44 4.88 -4.05 4.28
C LEU A 44 6.08 -3.19 4.71
N THR A 45 6.01 -1.88 4.45
CA THR A 45 7.04 -0.91 4.87
C THR A 45 7.23 -0.95 6.39
N THR A 46 6.13 -0.99 7.14
CA THR A 46 6.14 -1.07 8.61
C THR A 46 6.81 -2.34 9.11
N GLN A 47 6.59 -3.48 8.46
CA GLN A 47 7.08 -4.78 8.92
C GLN A 47 8.50 -5.11 8.42
N ALA A 48 9.10 -4.27 7.57
CA ALA A 48 10.39 -4.54 6.97
C ALA A 48 11.52 -4.81 8.00
N SER A 49 11.61 -4.00 9.05
CA SER A 49 12.60 -4.19 10.13
C SER A 49 12.42 -5.53 10.84
N ARG A 50 11.17 -5.87 11.17
CA ARG A 50 10.78 -7.12 11.82
C ARG A 50 11.15 -8.34 10.99
N LEU A 51 10.84 -8.32 9.70
CA LEU A 51 11.14 -9.43 8.80
C LEU A 51 12.66 -9.59 8.60
N GLY A 52 13.39 -8.49 8.46
CA GLY A 52 14.85 -8.51 8.37
C GLY A 52 15.50 -9.08 9.64
N TRP A 53 15.03 -8.65 10.84
CA TRP A 53 15.49 -9.21 12.11
C TRP A 53 15.17 -10.71 12.26
N ALA A 54 13.99 -11.14 11.80
CA ALA A 54 13.58 -12.55 11.84
C ALA A 54 14.50 -13.46 11.02
N GLY A 55 15.23 -12.91 10.05
CA GLY A 55 16.11 -13.65 9.16
C GLY A 55 15.47 -14.08 7.84
N PHE A 56 14.38 -13.41 7.40
CA PHE A 56 13.87 -13.56 6.04
C PHE A 56 14.87 -13.01 5.03
N ASP A 57 15.15 -13.76 3.97
CA ASP A 57 16.09 -13.38 2.92
C ASP A 57 15.41 -12.70 1.73
N ALA A 58 14.10 -12.93 1.58
CA ALA A 58 13.33 -12.40 0.47
C ALA A 58 11.84 -12.27 0.84
N ILE A 59 11.14 -11.43 0.08
CA ILE A 59 9.69 -11.29 0.14
C ILE A 59 9.09 -11.30 -1.26
N TRP A 60 8.05 -12.10 -1.44
CA TRP A 60 7.21 -12.14 -2.64
C TRP A 60 6.02 -11.21 -2.43
N LEU A 61 5.97 -10.13 -3.22
CA LEU A 61 4.89 -9.15 -3.26
C LEU A 61 3.74 -9.65 -4.14
N PRO A 62 2.48 -9.24 -3.89
CA PRO A 62 1.39 -9.52 -4.81
C PRO A 62 1.59 -8.82 -6.17
N PRO A 63 0.81 -9.16 -7.21
CA PRO A 63 0.93 -8.52 -8.51
C PRO A 63 0.80 -6.98 -8.39
N PRO A 64 1.80 -6.20 -8.84
CA PRO A 64 1.83 -4.76 -8.61
C PRO A 64 1.04 -3.95 -9.65
N THR A 65 0.52 -4.60 -10.69
CA THR A 65 -0.13 -3.94 -11.83
C THR A 65 -1.63 -3.79 -11.63
N LYS A 66 -2.23 -2.75 -12.21
CA LYS A 66 -3.68 -2.52 -12.18
C LYS A 66 -4.43 -3.71 -12.77
N GLY A 67 -5.36 -4.26 -11.98
CA GLY A 67 -6.25 -5.36 -12.39
C GLY A 67 -7.60 -4.87 -12.92
N ALA A 68 -8.40 -5.79 -13.47
CA ALA A 68 -9.71 -5.48 -14.05
C ALA A 68 -10.72 -4.94 -13.03
N ALA A 69 -10.63 -5.36 -11.76
CA ALA A 69 -11.41 -4.83 -10.65
C ALA A 69 -10.72 -3.65 -9.92
N SER A 70 -9.68 -3.07 -10.53
CA SER A 70 -8.99 -1.88 -10.06
C SER A 70 -8.51 -2.00 -8.60
N GLY A 71 -8.83 -1.03 -7.73
CA GLY A 71 -8.49 -1.05 -6.30
C GLY A 71 -9.11 -2.21 -5.51
N SER A 72 -10.02 -3.00 -6.10
CA SER A 72 -10.57 -4.21 -5.49
C SER A 72 -9.93 -5.50 -6.01
N ASP A 73 -9.08 -5.44 -7.05
CA ASP A 73 -8.50 -6.64 -7.66
C ASP A 73 -7.36 -7.21 -6.82
N VAL A 74 -7.31 -8.53 -6.62
CA VAL A 74 -6.15 -9.19 -5.98
C VAL A 74 -4.90 -9.10 -6.88
N GLY A 75 -5.05 -8.72 -8.14
CA GLY A 75 -3.97 -8.45 -9.09
C GLY A 75 -3.79 -9.55 -10.13
N TYR A 76 -4.46 -10.69 -9.97
CA TYR A 76 -4.37 -11.82 -10.91
C TYR A 76 -5.17 -11.63 -12.19
N THR A 77 -5.88 -10.51 -12.37
CA THR A 77 -6.56 -10.19 -13.63
C THR A 77 -5.97 -8.92 -14.27
N PRO A 78 -4.71 -8.96 -14.74
CA PRO A 78 -4.01 -7.75 -15.18
C PRO A 78 -4.80 -7.03 -16.29
N TYR A 79 -4.98 -5.73 -16.11
CA TYR A 79 -5.66 -4.82 -17.04
C TYR A 79 -4.66 -3.92 -17.74
N ASP A 80 -3.82 -3.20 -16.98
CA ASP A 80 -2.75 -2.36 -17.50
C ASP A 80 -1.43 -2.71 -16.80
N TYR A 81 -0.53 -3.34 -17.56
CA TYR A 81 0.77 -3.81 -17.08
C TYR A 81 1.68 -2.65 -16.64
N TYR A 82 1.54 -1.45 -17.22
CA TYR A 82 2.39 -0.31 -16.91
C TYR A 82 1.78 0.63 -15.86
N ASP A 83 0.57 0.35 -15.39
CA ASP A 83 -0.05 1.07 -14.28
C ASP A 83 0.22 0.36 -12.96
N LEU A 84 1.16 0.90 -12.17
CA LEU A 84 1.54 0.39 -10.85
C LEU A 84 0.74 1.05 -9.71
N GLY A 85 -0.42 1.62 -10.04
CA GLY A 85 -1.21 2.45 -9.13
C GLY A 85 -0.87 3.94 -9.26
N GLY A 86 -0.55 4.39 -10.48
CA GLY A 86 -0.14 5.75 -10.81
C GLY A 86 -1.11 6.49 -11.73
N TYR A 87 -2.08 5.78 -12.31
CA TYR A 87 -3.07 6.33 -13.25
C TYR A 87 -4.48 6.16 -12.69
N ASP A 88 -5.31 7.20 -12.82
CA ASP A 88 -6.72 7.18 -12.39
C ASP A 88 -7.58 6.42 -13.42
N SER A 89 -7.23 5.14 -13.61
CA SER A 89 -7.79 4.25 -14.62
C SER A 89 -8.34 2.97 -13.97
N CYS A 90 -9.54 2.60 -14.42
CA CYS A 90 -10.21 1.38 -14.01
C CYS A 90 -10.49 0.47 -15.23
N GLY A 91 -10.75 -0.82 -14.99
CA GLY A 91 -11.05 -1.78 -16.05
C GLY A 91 -12.20 -1.31 -16.95
N GLY A 92 -12.07 -1.44 -18.26
CA GLY A 92 -13.01 -0.87 -19.24
C GLY A 92 -12.71 0.58 -19.62
N ASP A 93 -11.55 1.09 -19.22
CA ASP A 93 -11.01 2.44 -19.52
C ASP A 93 -11.84 3.61 -18.99
N TYR A 94 -12.65 3.35 -17.96
CA TYR A 94 -13.34 4.41 -17.23
C TYR A 94 -12.44 5.02 -16.15
N THR A 95 -12.70 6.28 -15.84
CA THR A 95 -12.15 7.00 -14.69
C THR A 95 -13.32 7.45 -13.82
N GLU A 96 -13.13 7.51 -12.51
CA GLU A 96 -14.08 8.17 -11.62
C GLU A 96 -13.84 9.68 -11.56
N GLY A 97 -12.68 10.18 -12.05
CA GLY A 97 -12.30 11.59 -12.00
C GLY A 97 -12.01 12.12 -10.59
N THR A 98 -12.07 11.23 -9.59
CA THR A 98 -11.86 11.53 -8.17
C THR A 98 -10.50 11.02 -7.67
N GLY A 99 -9.72 10.32 -8.51
CA GLY A 99 -8.48 9.67 -8.09
C GLY A 99 -8.69 8.34 -7.37
N SER A 100 -9.91 7.86 -7.20
CA SER A 100 -10.22 6.60 -6.51
C SER A 100 -9.69 5.36 -7.25
N CYS A 101 -9.49 5.44 -8.56
CA CYS A 101 -8.88 4.38 -9.36
C CYS A 101 -7.34 4.47 -9.35
N LEU A 102 -6.72 5.49 -8.74
CA LEU A 102 -5.27 5.61 -8.70
C LEU A 102 -4.60 4.39 -8.08
N PRO A 103 -4.84 4.02 -6.81
CA PRO A 103 -4.13 2.91 -6.19
C PRO A 103 -4.54 1.57 -6.82
N THR A 104 -3.60 0.63 -6.84
CA THR A 104 -3.98 -0.79 -6.89
C THR A 104 -4.65 -1.18 -5.57
N ARG A 105 -5.11 -2.42 -5.44
CA ARG A 105 -5.60 -2.92 -4.14
C ARG A 105 -4.61 -2.67 -2.99
N TYR A 106 -3.33 -2.75 -3.30
CA TYR A 106 -2.24 -2.71 -2.34
C TYR A 106 -1.66 -1.32 -2.11
N GLY A 107 -1.80 -0.42 -3.07
CA GLY A 107 -1.44 1.00 -2.90
C GLY A 107 -1.04 1.69 -4.19
N THR A 108 -0.53 2.90 -4.03
CA THR A 108 -0.01 3.71 -5.13
C THR A 108 1.37 3.24 -5.57
N GLU A 109 1.81 3.68 -6.74
CA GLU A 109 3.16 3.41 -7.24
C GLU A 109 4.25 3.96 -6.28
N ALA A 110 4.03 5.16 -5.74
CA ALA A 110 4.90 5.73 -4.71
C ALA A 110 4.93 4.84 -3.46
N GLY A 111 3.75 4.34 -3.06
CA GLY A 111 3.51 3.26 -2.09
C GLY A 111 4.51 2.10 -2.23
N LEU A 112 4.42 1.46 -3.38
CA LEU A 112 5.21 0.30 -3.78
C LEU A 112 6.71 0.56 -3.72
N ARG A 113 7.18 1.68 -4.29
CA ARG A 113 8.62 2.00 -4.35
C ARG A 113 9.27 2.15 -2.99
N GLU A 114 8.60 2.81 -2.05
CA GLU A 114 9.11 2.93 -0.68
C GLU A 114 9.13 1.58 0.03
N ALA A 115 8.09 0.75 -0.16
CA ALA A 115 8.05 -0.57 0.43
C ALA A 115 9.23 -1.41 -0.07
N ILE A 116 9.48 -1.44 -1.38
CA ILE A 116 10.63 -2.11 -1.98
C ILE A 116 11.95 -1.59 -1.39
N ALA A 117 12.15 -0.27 -1.41
CA ALA A 117 13.40 0.34 -0.91
C ALA A 117 13.63 0.06 0.58
N THR A 118 12.56 0.05 1.39
CA THR A 118 12.64 -0.20 2.83
C THR A 118 12.91 -1.68 3.12
N LEU A 119 12.24 -2.59 2.42
CA LEU A 119 12.49 -4.05 2.51
C LEU A 119 13.94 -4.37 2.13
N GLN A 120 14.43 -3.83 1.02
CA GLN A 120 15.83 -3.98 0.59
C GLN A 120 16.80 -3.35 1.59
N GLY A 121 16.46 -2.19 2.16
CA GLY A 121 17.22 -1.53 3.23
C GLY A 121 17.37 -2.37 4.50
N HIS A 122 16.42 -3.30 4.74
CA HIS A 122 16.46 -4.28 5.82
C HIS A 122 16.98 -5.67 5.40
N GLY A 123 17.56 -5.78 4.21
CA GLY A 123 18.26 -6.98 3.73
C GLY A 123 17.38 -8.03 3.07
N LEU A 124 16.13 -7.72 2.73
CA LEU A 124 15.25 -8.60 1.97
C LEU A 124 15.41 -8.35 0.47
N GLU A 125 15.61 -9.42 -0.30
CA GLU A 125 15.37 -9.37 -1.74
C GLU A 125 13.86 -9.27 -2.02
N VAL A 126 13.48 -8.50 -3.05
CA VAL A 126 12.06 -8.29 -3.37
C VAL A 126 11.69 -8.95 -4.70
N TYR A 127 10.71 -9.84 -4.64
CA TYR A 127 10.20 -10.58 -5.79
C TYR A 127 8.80 -10.08 -6.19
N ALA A 128 8.63 -9.71 -7.46
CA ALA A 128 7.31 -9.35 -7.98
C ALA A 128 6.56 -10.60 -8.44
N ASP A 129 5.24 -10.62 -8.19
CA ASP A 129 4.36 -11.59 -8.85
C ASP A 129 4.07 -11.16 -10.29
N VAL A 130 4.34 -12.05 -11.23
CA VAL A 130 4.28 -11.81 -12.67
C VAL A 130 3.22 -12.71 -13.28
N VAL A 131 2.12 -12.08 -13.70
CA VAL A 131 0.96 -12.73 -14.32
C VAL A 131 1.03 -12.49 -15.82
N LEU A 132 1.42 -13.51 -16.59
CA LEU A 132 1.59 -13.41 -18.06
C LEU A 132 0.54 -14.17 -18.84
N ASN A 133 -0.19 -15.07 -18.17
CA ASN A 133 -1.06 -16.01 -18.86
C ASN A 133 -2.23 -15.33 -19.57
N HIS A 134 -2.79 -14.27 -18.99
CA HIS A 134 -4.05 -13.68 -19.45
C HIS A 134 -4.11 -12.17 -19.20
N ARG A 135 -5.19 -11.53 -19.68
CA ARG A 135 -5.49 -10.11 -19.49
C ARG A 135 -7.01 -9.92 -19.41
N SER A 136 -7.48 -9.04 -18.52
CA SER A 136 -8.91 -8.87 -18.24
C SER A 136 -9.29 -7.40 -18.10
N GLY A 137 -10.58 -7.09 -18.27
CA GLY A 137 -11.10 -5.72 -18.15
C GLY A 137 -11.11 -4.95 -19.47
N GLY A 138 -11.03 -5.62 -20.62
CA GLY A 138 -11.22 -5.00 -21.92
C GLY A 138 -12.68 -4.59 -22.16
N THR A 139 -12.91 -3.74 -23.15
CA THR A 139 -14.22 -3.37 -23.68
C THR A 139 -14.59 -4.28 -24.86
N LEU A 140 -15.88 -4.28 -25.26
CA LEU A 140 -16.38 -5.12 -26.34
C LEU A 140 -15.93 -4.65 -27.72
N GLU A 141 -15.44 -5.57 -28.55
CA GLU A 141 -15.14 -5.38 -29.97
C GLU A 141 -15.54 -6.59 -30.82
N ASP A 142 -15.56 -6.43 -32.14
CA ASP A 142 -15.98 -7.47 -33.08
C ASP A 142 -15.01 -8.67 -33.06
N ASN A 143 -15.56 -9.88 -32.84
CA ASN A 143 -14.76 -11.10 -32.88
C ASN A 143 -14.64 -11.63 -34.31
N VAL A 144 -13.64 -11.11 -35.01
CA VAL A 144 -13.20 -11.56 -36.34
C VAL A 144 -12.78 -13.04 -36.42
N TYR A 145 -12.65 -13.74 -35.28
CA TYR A 145 -12.33 -15.17 -35.18
C TYR A 145 -13.44 -16.02 -34.55
N GLY A 146 -14.66 -15.50 -34.38
CA GLY A 146 -15.79 -16.22 -33.77
C GLY A 146 -16.12 -17.58 -34.41
N ASN A 147 -15.63 -17.84 -35.64
CA ASN A 147 -15.79 -19.12 -36.34
C ASN A 147 -14.82 -20.23 -35.87
N TYR A 148 -13.72 -19.90 -35.19
CA TYR A 148 -12.73 -20.89 -34.70
C TYR A 148 -13.08 -21.47 -33.34
N TYR A 149 -14.01 -20.82 -32.64
CA TYR A 149 -14.50 -21.24 -31.34
C TYR A 149 -15.99 -21.51 -31.50
N THR A 150 -16.40 -22.78 -31.47
CA THR A 150 -17.80 -23.18 -31.65
C THR A 150 -18.42 -23.77 -30.38
N GLY A 151 -17.69 -23.71 -29.26
CA GLY A 151 -18.00 -24.43 -28.01
C GLY A 151 -18.51 -23.59 -26.84
N GLY A 152 -18.52 -22.27 -26.93
CA GLY A 152 -18.95 -21.38 -25.83
C GLY A 152 -17.94 -21.32 -24.67
N GLY A 153 -17.23 -20.19 -24.56
CA GLY A 153 -16.39 -19.80 -23.42
C GLY A 153 -16.71 -18.36 -23.01
N SER A 154 -16.11 -17.80 -21.94
CA SER A 154 -16.46 -16.44 -21.46
C SER A 154 -16.01 -15.30 -22.38
N LEU A 155 -15.47 -15.62 -23.56
CA LEU A 155 -15.05 -14.67 -24.59
C LEU A 155 -16.22 -14.16 -25.45
N TYR A 156 -17.44 -14.67 -25.28
CA TYR A 156 -18.60 -14.21 -26.06
C TYR A 156 -19.56 -13.37 -25.23
N SER A 157 -19.91 -12.21 -25.75
CA SER A 157 -21.21 -11.61 -25.47
C SER A 157 -22.31 -12.37 -26.21
N GLU A 158 -23.57 -12.21 -25.79
CA GLU A 158 -24.74 -12.84 -26.43
C GLU A 158 -24.86 -12.52 -27.93
N ASP A 159 -24.19 -11.47 -28.41
CA ASP A 159 -24.15 -11.03 -29.81
C ASP A 159 -22.90 -11.45 -30.59
N GLY A 160 -22.00 -12.27 -30.01
CA GLY A 160 -20.83 -12.84 -30.68
C GLY A 160 -19.57 -11.98 -30.70
N ARG A 161 -19.55 -10.86 -29.94
CA ARG A 161 -18.38 -9.99 -29.73
C ARG A 161 -17.51 -10.46 -28.56
N THR A 162 -16.33 -9.86 -28.39
CA THR A 162 -15.36 -10.25 -27.36
C THR A 162 -14.78 -9.06 -26.60
N TYR A 163 -14.33 -9.29 -25.35
CA TYR A 163 -13.81 -8.26 -24.44
C TYR A 163 -12.28 -8.12 -24.54
N THR A 164 -11.78 -7.84 -25.74
CA THR A 164 -10.32 -7.75 -26.01
C THR A 164 -9.83 -6.34 -26.28
N ALA A 165 -10.71 -5.33 -26.32
CA ALA A 165 -10.27 -3.95 -26.56
C ALA A 165 -9.76 -3.28 -25.27
N PHE A 166 -8.49 -2.90 -25.22
CA PHE A 166 -7.86 -2.18 -24.11
C PHE A 166 -7.42 -0.77 -24.53
N PRO A 167 -8.31 0.23 -24.47
CA PRO A 167 -7.99 1.55 -25.01
C PRO A 167 -6.99 2.33 -24.16
N LEU A 168 -6.97 2.11 -22.83
CA LEU A 168 -6.05 2.74 -21.86
C LEU A 168 -5.90 4.25 -22.03
N THR A 169 -6.96 4.95 -22.44
CA THR A 169 -7.02 6.41 -22.62
C THR A 169 -6.68 7.14 -21.33
N ASN A 170 -7.14 6.62 -20.20
CA ASN A 170 -6.86 7.16 -18.86
C ASN A 170 -5.75 6.39 -18.12
N GLY A 171 -5.27 5.30 -18.72
CA GLY A 171 -4.19 4.47 -18.18
C GLY A 171 -2.82 4.90 -18.69
N SER A 172 -1.88 3.96 -18.70
CA SER A 172 -0.51 4.21 -19.15
C SER A 172 -0.39 4.58 -20.63
N GLY A 173 -1.42 4.27 -21.44
CA GLY A 173 -1.37 4.33 -22.90
C GLY A 173 -0.34 3.36 -23.51
N ARG A 174 0.27 2.47 -22.71
CA ARG A 174 1.26 1.48 -23.13
C ARG A 174 0.61 0.12 -23.22
N VAL A 175 0.97 -0.67 -24.25
CA VAL A 175 0.21 -1.89 -24.57
C VAL A 175 -1.28 -1.57 -24.87
N ALA A 176 -1.52 -0.35 -25.36
CA ALA A 176 -2.79 0.18 -25.86
C ALA A 176 -2.81 0.12 -27.39
N TRP A 177 -3.98 -0.08 -27.98
CA TRP A 177 -4.16 -0.19 -29.42
C TRP A 177 -4.89 1.03 -29.95
N THR A 178 -4.29 1.73 -30.92
CA THR A 178 -4.77 3.05 -31.36
C THR A 178 -5.87 2.98 -32.45
N ASP A 179 -6.04 1.84 -33.13
CA ASP A 179 -6.82 1.77 -34.38
C ASP A 179 -7.89 0.65 -34.46
N GLY A 180 -8.14 -0.12 -33.39
CA GLY A 180 -9.31 -1.03 -33.32
C GLY A 180 -9.31 -2.25 -34.26
N ASP A 181 -8.21 -2.53 -34.97
CA ASP A 181 -8.02 -3.75 -35.77
C ASP A 181 -7.14 -4.77 -35.00
N GLU A 182 -7.55 -5.17 -33.79
CA GLU A 182 -6.80 -6.16 -33.01
C GLU A 182 -7.17 -7.60 -33.39
N PHE A 183 -6.15 -8.40 -33.62
CA PHE A 183 -6.25 -9.85 -33.76
C PHE A 183 -5.56 -10.51 -32.54
N PHE A 184 -6.24 -10.48 -31.41
CA PHE A 184 -5.80 -11.11 -30.16
C PHE A 184 -6.17 -12.60 -30.19
N PHE A 185 -5.17 -13.46 -30.41
CA PHE A 185 -5.37 -14.90 -30.59
C PHE A 185 -5.01 -15.70 -29.34
N PRO A 186 -5.97 -16.43 -28.75
CA PRO A 186 -5.73 -17.78 -28.29
C PRO A 186 -5.57 -18.71 -29.51
N ASN A 187 -4.90 -19.83 -29.26
CA ASN A 187 -4.59 -20.95 -30.15
C ASN A 187 -5.66 -21.25 -31.23
N GLY A 188 -5.26 -21.26 -32.51
CA GLY A 188 -6.10 -21.73 -33.65
C GLY A 188 -5.66 -23.07 -34.25
N ALA A 189 -4.62 -23.73 -33.72
CA ALA A 189 -4.11 -24.97 -34.25
C ALA A 189 -3.80 -25.98 -33.15
N ASN A 190 -4.30 -27.21 -33.33
CA ASN A 190 -3.83 -28.37 -32.61
C ASN A 190 -2.31 -28.48 -32.77
N ASN A 191 -1.51 -28.17 -31.75
CA ASN A 191 -0.09 -28.50 -31.76
C ASN A 191 0.05 -30.00 -31.42
N PRO A 192 0.47 -30.86 -32.37
CA PRO A 192 0.53 -32.30 -32.17
C PRO A 192 1.66 -32.75 -31.23
N ASP A 193 2.61 -31.87 -30.92
CA ASP A 193 3.76 -32.15 -30.04
C ASP A 193 3.56 -31.66 -28.60
N ASN A 194 2.36 -31.18 -28.26
CA ASN A 194 2.08 -30.59 -26.97
C ASN A 194 1.81 -31.66 -25.90
N THR A 195 2.51 -31.57 -24.77
CA THR A 195 2.24 -32.38 -23.59
C THR A 195 0.86 -32.00 -23.03
N PHE A 196 -0.09 -32.94 -23.07
CA PHE A 196 -1.46 -33.04 -22.52
C PHE A 196 -2.10 -31.95 -21.59
N ASP A 197 -1.40 -30.95 -21.05
CA ASP A 197 -1.95 -29.89 -20.18
C ASP A 197 -2.63 -28.74 -20.95
N PHE A 198 -2.16 -28.39 -22.15
CA PHE A 198 -2.64 -27.23 -22.93
C PHE A 198 -3.94 -27.49 -23.72
N TYR A 199 -4.65 -28.58 -23.44
CA TYR A 199 -5.80 -29.07 -24.21
C TYR A 199 -7.11 -29.15 -23.43
N SER A 200 -7.17 -28.58 -22.24
CA SER A 200 -8.38 -28.70 -21.45
C SER A 200 -9.36 -27.58 -21.83
N ASP A 201 -10.38 -27.96 -22.58
CA ASP A 201 -11.64 -27.23 -22.84
C ASP A 201 -12.41 -26.85 -21.54
N SER A 202 -11.74 -26.90 -20.38
CA SER A 202 -12.29 -26.83 -19.03
C SER A 202 -11.42 -26.02 -18.05
N GLN A 203 -10.27 -25.48 -18.46
CA GLN A 203 -9.42 -24.71 -17.54
C GLN A 203 -9.92 -23.26 -17.44
N LEU A 204 -10.70 -23.02 -16.38
CA LEU A 204 -11.26 -21.77 -15.86
C LEU A 204 -12.40 -21.14 -16.69
N ALA A 205 -13.63 -21.59 -16.41
CA ALA A 205 -14.82 -20.83 -16.75
C ALA A 205 -14.79 -19.44 -16.07
N GLY A 206 -14.88 -18.35 -16.84
CA GLY A 206 -15.09 -16.99 -16.32
C GLY A 206 -13.89 -16.03 -16.40
N PHE A 207 -12.75 -16.45 -16.95
CA PHE A 207 -11.61 -15.55 -17.20
C PHE A 207 -11.40 -15.33 -18.70
N HIS A 208 -11.10 -14.11 -19.11
CA HIS A 208 -10.78 -13.74 -20.49
C HIS A 208 -9.33 -14.16 -20.78
N GLN A 209 -9.11 -15.31 -21.44
CA GLN A 209 -7.80 -15.96 -21.50
C GLN A 209 -6.98 -15.65 -22.77
N LEU A 210 -5.68 -15.42 -22.57
CA LEU A 210 -4.61 -15.61 -23.56
C LEU A 210 -3.95 -16.97 -23.35
N TYR A 211 -3.24 -17.45 -24.37
CA TYR A 211 -2.25 -18.51 -24.23
C TYR A 211 -1.04 -18.10 -25.06
N VAL A 212 0.10 -17.85 -24.41
CA VAL A 212 1.35 -17.55 -25.11
C VAL A 212 1.94 -18.88 -25.59
N ASN A 213 1.53 -19.33 -26.77
CA ASN A 213 2.02 -20.56 -27.40
C ASN A 213 3.11 -20.27 -28.45
N SER A 214 3.75 -21.33 -28.96
CA SER A 214 4.84 -21.30 -29.94
C SER A 214 4.50 -20.67 -31.30
N PHE A 215 3.23 -20.30 -31.56
CA PHE A 215 2.76 -19.73 -32.82
C PHE A 215 2.46 -18.21 -32.76
N ALA A 216 2.77 -17.52 -31.66
CA ALA A 216 2.57 -16.08 -31.51
C ALA A 216 3.61 -15.18 -32.25
N TYR A 217 4.14 -15.62 -33.40
CA TYR A 217 5.27 -14.94 -34.05
C TYR A 217 4.95 -13.81 -35.02
N ASP A 218 3.69 -13.51 -35.35
CA ASP A 218 3.38 -12.36 -36.21
C ASP A 218 2.06 -11.69 -35.80
N ASN A 219 2.18 -10.64 -34.96
CA ASN A 219 1.47 -9.36 -35.01
C ASN A 219 1.84 -8.53 -33.77
N ALA A 220 1.85 -7.21 -33.92
CA ALA A 220 2.78 -6.40 -33.14
C ALA A 220 2.19 -5.75 -31.88
N LEU A 221 2.86 -5.77 -30.73
CA LEU A 221 2.55 -4.94 -29.56
C LEU A 221 3.44 -3.69 -29.51
N HIS A 222 2.97 -2.59 -28.92
CA HIS A 222 3.75 -1.35 -28.86
C HIS A 222 4.58 -1.21 -27.58
N ASP A 223 5.81 -0.69 -27.70
CA ASP A 223 6.74 -0.40 -26.59
C ASP A 223 6.40 0.90 -25.81
N GLY A 224 5.23 1.49 -26.07
CA GLY A 224 4.84 2.81 -25.54
C GLY A 224 5.40 4.01 -26.32
N SER A 225 6.23 3.81 -27.35
CA SER A 225 6.68 4.85 -28.29
C SER A 225 5.88 4.88 -29.60
N GLY A 226 4.96 3.93 -29.78
CA GLY A 226 4.20 3.72 -31.02
C GLY A 226 4.90 2.80 -32.04
N ALA A 227 6.07 2.22 -31.70
CA ALA A 227 6.77 1.24 -32.54
C ALA A 227 6.17 -0.17 -32.37
N ASN A 228 6.08 -0.94 -33.45
CA ASN A 228 5.59 -2.33 -33.47
C ASN A 228 6.68 -3.32 -32.98
N LEU A 229 6.40 -4.12 -31.94
CA LEU A 229 7.20 -5.26 -31.43
C LEU A 229 6.47 -6.57 -31.70
N ALA A 230 7.10 -7.74 -31.76
CA ALA A 230 6.31 -9.00 -31.82
C ALA A 230 5.40 -9.19 -30.58
N LEU A 231 4.26 -9.88 -30.70
CA LEU A 231 3.25 -10.13 -29.63
C LEU A 231 3.85 -10.67 -28.31
N GLY A 232 4.99 -11.38 -28.37
CA GLY A 232 5.70 -11.85 -27.18
C GLY A 232 6.73 -10.86 -26.61
N ASP A 233 7.21 -9.91 -27.40
CA ASP A 233 8.33 -9.06 -27.02
C ASP A 233 7.91 -7.88 -26.16
N SER A 234 6.65 -7.44 -26.21
CA SER A 234 6.22 -6.30 -25.39
C SER A 234 6.05 -6.65 -23.91
N LEU A 235 5.67 -7.89 -23.58
CA LEU A 235 5.64 -8.36 -22.20
C LEU A 235 7.06 -8.61 -21.68
N ILE A 236 7.99 -9.03 -22.55
CA ILE A 236 9.42 -9.04 -22.22
C ILE A 236 9.93 -7.60 -21.99
N ALA A 237 9.57 -6.64 -22.85
CA ALA A 237 9.90 -5.23 -22.69
C ALA A 237 9.31 -4.63 -21.41
N TRP A 238 8.06 -5.00 -21.08
CA TRP A 238 7.43 -4.69 -19.81
C TRP A 238 8.20 -5.29 -18.64
N GLY A 239 8.62 -6.55 -18.73
CA GLY A 239 9.48 -7.20 -17.74
C GLY A 239 10.79 -6.44 -17.53
N GLU A 240 11.45 -5.99 -18.62
CA GLU A 240 12.66 -5.16 -18.53
C GLU A 240 12.40 -3.85 -17.82
N TRP A 241 11.31 -3.18 -18.20
CA TRP A 241 10.89 -1.91 -17.62
C TRP A 241 10.56 -2.08 -16.14
N LEU A 242 9.64 -2.99 -15.78
CA LEU A 242 9.21 -3.23 -14.40
C LEU A 242 10.43 -3.50 -13.50
N THR A 243 11.33 -4.35 -13.97
CA THR A 243 12.55 -4.72 -13.24
C THR A 243 13.47 -3.54 -13.01
N THR A 244 13.71 -2.74 -14.05
CA THR A 244 14.58 -1.57 -13.99
C THR A 244 13.95 -0.46 -13.15
N GLU A 245 12.65 -0.26 -13.33
CA GLU A 245 11.86 0.79 -12.72
C GLU A 245 11.74 0.61 -11.21
N LEU A 246 11.49 -0.64 -10.78
CA LEU A 246 11.32 -0.97 -9.37
C LEU A 246 12.59 -1.48 -8.69
N GLY A 247 13.66 -1.80 -9.43
CA GLY A 247 14.88 -2.36 -8.87
C GLY A 247 14.68 -3.76 -8.27
N LEU A 248 13.88 -4.61 -8.93
CA LEU A 248 13.49 -5.93 -8.41
C LEU A 248 14.67 -6.91 -8.33
N ASP A 249 14.61 -7.85 -7.39
CA ASP A 249 15.65 -8.89 -7.18
C ASP A 249 15.27 -10.25 -7.78
N GLY A 250 13.99 -10.45 -8.12
CA GLY A 250 13.48 -11.71 -8.64
C GLY A 250 11.97 -11.71 -8.87
N TYR A 251 11.42 -12.89 -9.12
CA TYR A 251 10.03 -13.05 -9.56
C TYR A 251 9.35 -14.31 -9.00
N ARG A 252 8.03 -14.22 -8.83
CA ARG A 252 7.14 -15.39 -8.84
C ARG A 252 6.36 -15.36 -10.16
N PHE A 253 6.36 -16.45 -10.90
CA PHE A 253 5.56 -16.58 -12.13
C PHE A 253 4.26 -17.32 -11.85
N ASP A 254 3.15 -16.65 -12.16
CA ASP A 254 1.80 -17.18 -12.05
C ASP A 254 1.48 -18.19 -13.15
N PHE A 255 0.73 -19.23 -12.78
CA PHE A 255 0.06 -20.18 -13.65
C PHE A 255 0.91 -20.64 -14.83
N VAL A 256 2.12 -21.12 -14.55
CA VAL A 256 3.08 -21.46 -15.62
C VAL A 256 2.65 -22.67 -16.47
N LYS A 257 1.63 -23.41 -16.02
CA LYS A 257 0.97 -24.45 -16.84
C LYS A 257 0.36 -23.89 -18.12
N GLY A 258 -0.08 -22.64 -18.11
CA GLY A 258 -0.64 -21.95 -19.27
C GLY A 258 0.39 -21.28 -20.18
N LEU A 259 1.68 -21.32 -19.83
CA LEU A 259 2.75 -20.61 -20.54
C LEU A 259 3.70 -21.56 -21.26
N HIS A 260 4.05 -21.25 -22.51
CA HIS A 260 5.04 -22.05 -23.23
C HIS A 260 6.45 -21.90 -22.59
N PRO A 261 7.16 -22.99 -22.26
CA PRO A 261 8.46 -22.92 -21.59
C PRO A 261 9.51 -22.09 -22.33
N ASP A 262 9.60 -22.18 -23.66
CA ASP A 262 10.57 -21.36 -24.42
C ASP A 262 10.30 -19.85 -24.30
N TYR A 263 9.05 -19.45 -24.16
CA TYR A 263 8.71 -18.04 -23.96
C TYR A 263 9.17 -17.57 -22.58
N LEU A 264 8.86 -18.34 -21.53
CA LEU A 264 9.34 -18.07 -20.18
C LEU A 264 10.87 -17.99 -20.13
N ARG A 265 11.58 -18.89 -20.83
CA ARG A 265 13.04 -18.84 -20.94
C ARG A 265 13.54 -17.53 -21.55
N ARG A 266 12.95 -17.09 -22.67
CA ARG A 266 13.28 -15.80 -23.29
C ARG A 266 13.00 -14.61 -22.37
N PHE A 267 11.92 -14.66 -21.61
CA PHE A 267 11.55 -13.63 -20.65
C PHE A 267 12.59 -13.54 -19.52
N VAL A 268 12.91 -14.65 -18.86
CA VAL A 268 13.86 -14.64 -17.74
C VAL A 268 15.31 -14.39 -18.18
N ASP A 269 15.67 -14.69 -19.42
CA ASP A 269 17.00 -14.43 -19.99
C ASP A 269 17.16 -13.03 -20.59
N ALA A 270 16.11 -12.20 -20.59
CA ALA A 270 16.22 -10.84 -21.10
C ALA A 270 17.12 -9.96 -20.20
N PRO A 271 17.79 -8.94 -20.75
CA PRO A 271 18.92 -8.25 -20.12
C PRO A 271 18.73 -7.79 -18.67
N ALA A 272 17.57 -7.23 -18.30
CA ALA A 272 17.34 -6.78 -16.92
C ALA A 272 16.94 -7.91 -15.94
N MET A 273 16.39 -9.03 -16.44
CA MET A 273 15.89 -10.15 -15.62
C MET A 273 16.92 -11.27 -15.47
N GLN A 274 17.84 -11.43 -16.43
CA GLN A 274 18.81 -12.53 -16.45
C GLN A 274 19.60 -12.62 -15.14
N GLY A 275 19.72 -13.83 -14.60
CA GLY A 275 20.47 -14.10 -13.37
C GLY A 275 19.70 -13.87 -12.07
N LYS A 276 18.53 -13.21 -12.10
CA LYS A 276 17.68 -13.01 -10.92
C LYS A 276 16.98 -14.30 -10.51
N PHE A 277 16.62 -14.43 -9.23
CA PHE A 277 15.88 -15.61 -8.76
C PHE A 277 14.45 -15.62 -9.33
N HIS A 278 13.94 -16.80 -9.68
CA HIS A 278 12.54 -16.95 -10.08
C HIS A 278 11.95 -18.29 -9.63
N VAL A 279 10.74 -18.22 -9.08
CA VAL A 279 9.95 -19.39 -8.68
C VAL A 279 8.65 -19.47 -9.47
N HIS A 280 8.30 -20.67 -9.92
CA HIS A 280 7.21 -20.90 -10.85
C HIS A 280 6.07 -21.66 -10.17
N GLU A 281 4.85 -21.15 -10.30
CA GLU A 281 3.64 -21.81 -9.80
C GLU A 281 3.15 -22.85 -10.81
N LEU A 282 3.77 -24.03 -10.76
CA LEU A 282 3.33 -25.22 -11.47
C LEU A 282 2.45 -26.04 -10.52
N TYR A 283 1.14 -25.75 -10.47
CA TYR A 283 0.18 -26.43 -9.59
C TYR A 283 0.02 -27.92 -9.94
N ASP A 284 0.96 -28.77 -9.50
CA ASP A 284 0.97 -30.20 -9.77
C ASP A 284 1.67 -31.00 -8.66
N GLY A 285 1.04 -32.08 -8.23
CA GLY A 285 1.60 -32.98 -7.23
C GLY A 285 2.48 -34.08 -7.82
N ASP A 286 2.54 -34.27 -9.14
CA ASP A 286 3.33 -35.34 -9.76
C ASP A 286 4.81 -34.94 -9.87
N LEU A 287 5.68 -35.68 -9.16
CA LEU A 287 7.11 -35.41 -9.13
C LEU A 287 7.77 -35.51 -10.53
N GLY A 288 7.28 -36.41 -11.39
CA GLY A 288 7.79 -36.56 -12.76
C GLY A 288 7.44 -35.36 -13.64
N ARG A 289 6.23 -34.80 -13.47
CA ARG A 289 5.77 -33.57 -14.14
C ARG A 289 6.63 -32.38 -13.72
N LEU A 290 6.85 -32.20 -12.41
CA LEU A 290 7.70 -31.13 -11.87
C LEU A 290 9.13 -31.21 -12.45
N GLN A 291 9.74 -32.40 -12.46
CA GLN A 291 11.08 -32.62 -13.04
C GLN A 291 11.13 -32.37 -14.55
N THR A 292 10.10 -32.82 -15.27
CA THR A 292 10.00 -32.61 -16.72
C THR A 292 9.94 -31.12 -17.04
N TYR A 293 9.17 -30.35 -16.28
CA TYR A 293 9.07 -28.91 -16.45
C TYR A 293 10.39 -28.18 -16.21
N LEU A 294 11.09 -28.49 -15.11
CA LEU A 294 12.43 -27.96 -14.85
C LEU A 294 13.39 -28.28 -16.00
N GLY A 295 13.29 -29.48 -16.57
CA GLY A 295 14.07 -29.89 -17.75
C GLY A 295 13.74 -29.12 -19.03
N GLN A 296 12.49 -28.68 -19.23
CA GLN A 296 12.08 -27.88 -20.40
C GLN A 296 12.66 -26.46 -20.39
N LEU A 297 12.94 -25.93 -19.20
CA LEU A 297 13.57 -24.63 -19.00
C LEU A 297 15.08 -24.71 -18.79
N ALA A 298 15.66 -25.92 -18.86
CA ALA A 298 17.09 -26.10 -18.70
C ALA A 298 17.86 -25.28 -19.75
N GLY A 299 18.83 -24.49 -19.28
CA GLY A 299 19.65 -23.61 -20.13
C GLY A 299 19.30 -22.13 -20.07
N SER A 300 18.31 -21.71 -19.27
CA SER A 300 18.20 -20.32 -18.83
C SER A 300 19.44 -19.90 -18.02
N VAL A 301 19.75 -18.59 -18.01
CA VAL A 301 20.92 -18.02 -17.33
C VAL A 301 20.91 -18.34 -15.84
N ARG A 302 19.75 -18.20 -15.19
CA ARG A 302 19.47 -18.75 -13.86
C ARG A 302 18.48 -19.91 -14.03
N ALA A 303 18.75 -21.05 -13.40
CA ALA A 303 17.83 -22.18 -13.44
C ALA A 303 16.53 -21.84 -12.67
N PRO A 304 15.36 -22.28 -13.16
CA PRO A 304 14.10 -22.02 -12.48
C PRO A 304 13.98 -22.80 -11.17
N ALA A 305 13.26 -22.21 -10.22
CA ALA A 305 12.72 -22.94 -9.08
C ALA A 305 11.21 -23.17 -9.27
N VAL A 306 10.67 -24.18 -8.59
CA VAL A 306 9.22 -24.46 -8.54
C VAL A 306 8.74 -24.55 -7.10
N PHE A 307 7.48 -24.16 -6.87
CA PHE A 307 6.80 -24.51 -5.62
C PHE A 307 6.56 -26.01 -5.54
N ASP A 308 6.96 -26.64 -4.43
CA ASP A 308 6.85 -28.08 -4.21
C ASP A 308 5.45 -28.46 -3.71
N PHE A 309 4.49 -28.46 -4.65
CA PHE A 309 3.10 -28.85 -4.36
C PHE A 309 2.99 -30.31 -3.90
N ASN A 310 3.88 -31.21 -4.34
CA ASN A 310 3.90 -32.60 -3.86
C ASN A 310 4.13 -32.65 -2.34
N GLN A 311 5.14 -31.94 -1.85
CA GLN A 311 5.39 -31.87 -0.40
C GLN A 311 4.23 -31.19 0.35
N ARG A 312 3.66 -30.13 -0.22
CA ARG A 312 2.52 -29.43 0.39
C ARG A 312 1.30 -30.35 0.54
N PHE A 313 0.96 -31.13 -0.47
CA PHE A 313 -0.13 -32.11 -0.38
C PHE A 313 0.16 -33.18 0.68
N ALA A 314 1.42 -33.63 0.77
CA ALA A 314 1.84 -34.57 1.81
C ALA A 314 1.73 -33.99 3.23
N TYR A 315 1.97 -32.69 3.45
CA TYR A 315 1.71 -32.06 4.75
C TYR A 315 0.25 -32.17 5.13
N ARG A 316 -0.66 -31.82 4.23
CA ARG A 316 -2.10 -31.90 4.49
C ARG A 316 -2.57 -33.33 4.70
N ASP A 317 -2.09 -34.27 3.90
CA ASP A 317 -2.48 -35.67 4.04
C ASP A 317 -2.09 -36.24 5.41
N VAL A 318 -0.89 -35.91 5.88
CA VAL A 318 -0.36 -36.39 7.17
C VAL A 318 -1.03 -35.72 8.37
N LEU A 319 -1.29 -34.41 8.28
CA LEU A 319 -1.76 -33.63 9.43
C LEU A 319 -3.28 -33.60 9.54
N ASP A 320 -4.00 -33.64 8.42
CA ASP A 320 -5.45 -33.47 8.38
C ASP A 320 -6.20 -34.70 7.86
N ASN A 321 -5.62 -35.48 6.94
CA ASN A 321 -6.29 -36.65 6.33
C ASN A 321 -5.87 -38.00 6.94
N GLY A 322 -5.06 -37.99 8.00
CA GLY A 322 -4.70 -39.19 8.76
C GLY A 322 -3.61 -40.07 8.13
N ALA A 323 -2.91 -39.60 7.10
CA ALA A 323 -1.79 -40.33 6.54
C ALA A 323 -0.65 -40.50 7.58
N PRO A 324 0.11 -41.60 7.52
CA PRO A 324 1.23 -41.83 8.42
C PRO A 324 2.39 -40.87 8.11
N ILE A 325 3.16 -40.48 9.13
CA ILE A 325 4.23 -39.47 8.93
C ILE A 325 5.35 -39.96 8.01
N PHE A 326 5.50 -41.28 7.83
CA PHE A 326 6.48 -41.84 6.90
C PHE A 326 6.24 -41.40 5.45
N THR A 327 5.04 -40.94 5.09
CA THR A 327 4.75 -40.35 3.77
C THR A 327 5.76 -39.26 3.40
N TRP A 328 6.27 -38.50 4.38
CA TRP A 328 7.30 -37.47 4.17
C TRP A 328 8.68 -38.03 3.78
N HIS A 329 8.93 -39.33 3.85
CA HIS A 329 10.19 -39.93 3.38
C HIS A 329 10.27 -40.09 1.85
N ASP A 330 9.13 -40.15 1.18
CA ASP A 330 9.02 -40.47 -0.25
C ASP A 330 8.34 -39.35 -1.07
N THR A 331 7.91 -38.28 -0.40
CA THR A 331 7.28 -37.09 -1.01
C THR A 331 8.24 -35.89 -1.01
N GLY A 332 7.95 -34.89 -1.83
CA GLY A 332 8.77 -33.70 -2.03
C GLY A 332 9.97 -33.92 -2.97
N LEU A 333 10.33 -32.86 -3.70
CA LEU A 333 11.45 -32.86 -4.64
C LEU A 333 12.79 -33.08 -3.94
N HIS A 334 12.91 -32.70 -2.66
CA HIS A 334 14.13 -32.86 -1.87
C HIS A 334 14.45 -34.34 -1.54
N ASN A 335 13.47 -35.25 -1.65
CA ASN A 335 13.66 -36.70 -1.48
C ASN A 335 13.95 -37.42 -2.81
N GLN A 336 13.88 -36.73 -3.95
CA GLN A 336 14.19 -37.27 -5.27
C GLN A 336 15.63 -36.96 -5.67
N PHE A 337 16.38 -37.98 -6.08
CA PHE A 337 17.73 -37.79 -6.61
C PHE A 337 17.66 -37.14 -8.00
N GLY A 338 18.11 -35.89 -8.14
CA GLY A 338 18.31 -35.27 -9.45
C GLY A 338 17.86 -33.81 -9.60
N VAL A 339 17.12 -33.25 -8.64
CA VAL A 339 16.77 -31.82 -8.63
C VAL A 339 17.69 -31.06 -7.67
N PRO A 340 18.46 -30.07 -8.15
CA PRO A 340 19.24 -29.19 -7.27
C PRO A 340 18.35 -28.49 -6.26
N PHE A 341 18.79 -28.38 -5.00
CA PHE A 341 17.96 -27.80 -3.95
C PHE A 341 17.62 -26.33 -4.18
N ASP A 342 18.45 -25.59 -4.89
CA ASP A 342 18.18 -24.20 -5.26
C ASP A 342 17.04 -24.02 -6.29
N GLN A 343 16.52 -25.12 -6.83
CA GLN A 343 15.34 -25.17 -7.71
C GLN A 343 14.05 -25.57 -6.96
N ILE A 344 14.10 -25.69 -5.63
CA ILE A 344 12.98 -26.17 -4.81
C ILE A 344 12.54 -25.06 -3.86
N VAL A 345 11.26 -24.67 -3.94
CA VAL A 345 10.61 -23.80 -2.95
C VAL A 345 9.52 -24.58 -2.24
N THR A 346 9.74 -24.89 -0.96
CA THR A 346 8.75 -25.58 -0.12
C THR A 346 7.85 -24.58 0.58
N PHE A 347 6.60 -24.94 0.84
CA PHE A 347 5.61 -24.10 1.52
C PHE A 347 4.57 -24.97 2.24
N VAL A 348 3.87 -24.40 3.23
CA VAL A 348 2.78 -25.10 3.96
C VAL A 348 1.42 -24.73 3.38
N ASP A 349 1.13 -23.44 3.29
CA ASP A 349 -0.05 -22.87 2.64
C ASP A 349 0.33 -21.58 1.90
N ASN A 350 -0.60 -21.08 1.09
CA ASN A 350 -0.49 -19.83 0.36
C ASN A 350 -1.88 -19.20 0.20
N HIS A 351 -1.95 -18.13 -0.60
CA HIS A 351 -3.19 -17.40 -0.88
C HIS A 351 -4.28 -18.24 -1.58
N ASP A 352 -3.95 -19.36 -2.23
CA ASP A 352 -4.92 -20.20 -2.93
C ASP A 352 -5.55 -21.26 -2.05
N PHE A 353 -4.83 -21.77 -1.06
CA PHE A 353 -5.32 -22.84 -0.19
C PHE A 353 -6.14 -22.34 1.01
N ASP A 354 -5.98 -21.07 1.37
CA ASP A 354 -6.72 -20.45 2.48
C ASP A 354 -7.32 -19.12 2.01
N ARG A 355 -8.21 -19.21 1.00
CA ARG A 355 -8.99 -18.08 0.44
C ARG A 355 -10.11 -17.62 1.37
N THR A 356 -10.60 -18.54 2.19
CA THR A 356 -10.96 -18.33 3.58
C THR A 356 -11.19 -19.71 4.17
N ASN A 357 -10.32 -20.20 5.05
CA ASN A 357 -10.58 -20.10 6.48
C ASN A 357 -9.61 -20.86 7.44
N TYR A 358 -9.74 -20.55 8.74
CA TYR A 358 -9.78 -21.55 9.82
C TYR A 358 -11.16 -21.64 10.54
N GLU A 359 -12.18 -20.90 10.06
CA GLU A 359 -13.53 -21.41 9.65
C GLU A 359 -14.59 -20.31 9.44
N GLY A 360 -14.21 -19.12 8.96
CA GLY A 360 -15.17 -18.19 8.33
C GLY A 360 -15.46 -18.46 6.83
N GLN A 361 -15.45 -19.73 6.44
CA GLN A 361 -15.23 -20.33 5.10
C GLN A 361 -15.73 -19.61 3.83
N VAL A 362 -14.86 -19.49 2.80
CA VAL A 362 -15.02 -20.27 1.56
C VAL A 362 -13.65 -20.79 1.09
N THR A 363 -13.53 -22.12 1.02
CA THR A 363 -12.51 -22.80 0.21
C THR A 363 -13.19 -23.73 -0.79
N ILE A 364 -12.61 -23.83 -1.98
CA ILE A 364 -13.13 -24.56 -3.14
C ILE A 364 -12.50 -25.96 -3.21
N ASP A 365 -13.15 -26.90 -3.91
CA ASP A 365 -12.61 -28.25 -4.11
C ASP A 365 -11.18 -28.22 -4.66
N GLY A 366 -10.29 -28.98 -4.04
CA GLY A 366 -8.85 -29.02 -4.38
C GLY A 366 -7.97 -27.98 -3.67
N HIS A 367 -8.56 -26.96 -3.02
CA HIS A 367 -7.85 -25.82 -2.44
C HIS A 367 -8.06 -25.66 -0.93
N ALA A 368 -8.19 -26.74 -0.17
CA ALA A 368 -8.37 -26.59 1.27
C ALA A 368 -7.01 -26.56 2.03
N PRO A 369 -6.93 -25.80 3.13
CA PRO A 369 -5.67 -25.48 3.80
C PRO A 369 -5.16 -26.64 4.65
N VAL A 370 -3.88 -26.60 5.03
CA VAL A 370 -3.43 -27.34 6.20
C VAL A 370 -4.06 -26.65 7.41
N VAL A 371 -4.66 -27.40 8.33
CA VAL A 371 -5.27 -26.79 9.51
C VAL A 371 -4.58 -27.28 10.77
N ASN A 372 -4.49 -28.59 11.01
CA ASN A 372 -3.97 -29.09 12.27
C ASN A 372 -2.44 -29.07 12.31
N ASN A 373 -1.89 -28.72 13.48
CA ASN A 373 -0.48 -28.91 13.80
C ASN A 373 0.51 -28.37 12.75
N LYS A 374 0.23 -27.20 12.16
CA LYS A 374 1.08 -26.54 11.13
C LYS A 374 2.55 -26.48 11.50
N MET A 375 2.86 -26.30 12.79
CA MET A 375 4.25 -26.23 13.25
C MET A 375 5.05 -27.51 12.99
N LEU A 376 4.42 -28.69 12.86
CA LEU A 376 5.12 -29.90 12.42
C LEU A 376 5.58 -29.81 10.96
N ALA A 377 4.75 -29.21 10.08
CA ALA A 377 5.12 -28.94 8.69
C ALA A 377 6.19 -27.84 8.59
N TYR A 378 6.08 -26.76 9.38
CA TYR A 378 7.13 -25.72 9.44
C TYR A 378 8.45 -26.26 9.97
N ALA A 379 8.44 -27.10 11.01
CA ALA A 379 9.65 -27.75 11.53
C ALA A 379 10.31 -28.64 10.47
N HIS A 380 9.53 -29.38 9.68
CA HIS A 380 10.04 -30.10 8.52
C HIS A 380 10.64 -29.11 7.51
N MET A 381 9.83 -28.23 6.93
CA MET A 381 10.23 -27.27 5.90
C MET A 381 11.50 -26.47 6.26
N LEU A 382 11.56 -25.85 7.44
CA LEU A 382 12.64 -24.96 7.85
C LEU A 382 13.93 -25.69 8.25
N THR A 383 13.89 -27.01 8.43
CA THR A 383 15.11 -27.83 8.67
C THR A 383 15.59 -28.57 7.42
N HIS A 384 14.80 -28.60 6.35
CA HIS A 384 15.08 -29.31 5.10
C HIS A 384 15.70 -28.39 4.04
N PRO A 385 16.40 -28.95 3.02
CA PRO A 385 17.04 -28.14 1.98
C PRO A 385 16.03 -27.49 1.03
N GLY A 386 16.48 -26.46 0.32
CA GLY A 386 15.69 -25.65 -0.62
C GLY A 386 15.33 -24.29 -0.05
N MET A 387 14.53 -23.48 -0.73
CA MET A 387 13.99 -22.27 -0.12
C MET A 387 12.70 -22.59 0.63
N ALA A 388 12.57 -22.09 1.86
CA ALA A 388 11.37 -22.26 2.67
C ALA A 388 10.49 -21.01 2.57
N SER A 389 9.27 -21.14 2.04
CA SER A 389 8.30 -20.05 1.92
C SER A 389 7.34 -20.08 3.10
N VAL A 390 7.48 -19.10 3.99
CA VAL A 390 6.54 -18.80 5.07
C VAL A 390 5.45 -17.89 4.55
N TRP A 391 4.23 -18.12 4.99
CA TRP A 391 3.07 -17.35 4.55
C TRP A 391 2.63 -16.32 5.60
N TRP A 392 2.29 -15.11 5.16
CA TRP A 392 1.93 -13.97 6.01
C TRP A 392 0.87 -14.31 7.07
N ARG A 393 -0.24 -14.95 6.67
CA ARG A 393 -1.34 -15.25 7.61
C ARG A 393 -0.92 -16.25 8.68
N ASP A 394 -0.13 -17.27 8.34
CA ASP A 394 0.41 -18.19 9.34
C ASP A 394 1.29 -17.45 10.36
N TYR A 395 2.18 -16.61 9.84
CA TYR A 395 3.15 -15.89 10.65
C TYR A 395 2.47 -14.88 11.59
N TYR A 396 1.63 -14.00 11.05
CA TYR A 396 1.05 -12.89 11.79
C TYR A 396 -0.37 -13.15 12.32
N HIS A 397 -1.27 -13.73 11.51
CA HIS A 397 -2.70 -13.79 11.85
C HIS A 397 -3.01 -15.02 12.71
N TYR A 398 -2.37 -16.15 12.42
CA TYR A 398 -2.45 -17.37 13.22
C TYR A 398 -1.39 -17.44 14.32
N ASN A 399 -0.65 -16.34 14.52
CA ASN A 399 0.25 -16.12 15.64
C ASN A 399 1.34 -17.21 15.76
N LEU A 400 1.93 -17.62 14.62
CA LEU A 400 3.01 -18.60 14.59
C LEU A 400 4.41 -17.94 14.54
N ALA A 401 4.50 -16.61 14.57
CA ALA A 401 5.75 -15.87 14.42
C ALA A 401 6.87 -16.35 15.38
N GLY A 402 6.59 -16.47 16.68
CA GLY A 402 7.62 -16.84 17.66
C GLY A 402 8.28 -18.19 17.40
N PRO A 403 7.51 -19.29 17.29
CA PRO A 403 8.05 -20.60 16.92
C PRO A 403 8.70 -20.64 15.52
N ILE A 404 8.20 -19.86 14.56
CA ILE A 404 8.82 -19.75 13.22
C ILE A 404 10.17 -19.03 13.31
N ASP A 405 10.29 -17.93 14.06
CA ASP A 405 11.56 -17.21 14.25
C ASP A 405 12.64 -18.12 14.82
N GLU A 406 12.29 -18.95 15.81
CA GLU A 406 13.22 -19.93 16.38
C GLU A 406 13.73 -20.90 15.30
N LEU A 407 12.83 -21.45 14.49
CA LEU A 407 13.19 -22.35 13.40
C LEU A 407 13.98 -21.66 12.29
N VAL A 408 13.68 -20.40 11.96
CA VAL A 408 14.47 -19.60 11.01
C VAL A 408 15.87 -19.35 11.58
N ALA A 409 16.01 -18.96 12.84
CA ALA A 409 17.32 -18.77 13.47
C ALA A 409 18.16 -20.05 13.45
N ILE A 410 17.53 -21.20 13.79
CA ILE A 410 18.15 -22.53 13.68
C ILE A 410 18.56 -22.83 12.23
N ARG A 411 17.70 -22.53 11.25
CA ARG A 411 17.98 -22.72 9.83
C ARG A 411 19.21 -21.94 9.40
N LYS A 412 19.23 -20.63 9.65
CA LYS A 412 20.33 -19.73 9.26
C LYS A 412 21.66 -20.15 9.88
N ALA A 413 21.63 -20.58 11.14
CA ALA A 413 22.83 -21.01 11.84
C ALA A 413 23.33 -22.37 11.35
N PHE A 414 22.44 -23.37 11.22
CA PHE A 414 22.86 -24.77 11.16
C PHE A 414 22.41 -25.54 9.91
N ALA A 415 21.22 -25.27 9.35
CA ALA A 415 20.68 -26.09 8.26
C ALA A 415 21.50 -25.87 6.99
N SER A 416 22.38 -26.82 6.66
CA SER A 416 23.25 -26.79 5.48
C SER A 416 23.78 -28.19 5.13
N GLY A 417 24.38 -28.33 3.95
CA GLY A 417 24.98 -29.58 3.51
C GLY A 417 23.97 -30.67 3.12
N ALA A 418 24.49 -31.89 2.94
CA ALA A 418 23.72 -33.04 2.47
C ALA A 418 22.58 -33.42 3.43
N TYR A 419 21.49 -33.93 2.85
CA TYR A 419 20.26 -34.26 3.55
C TYR A 419 19.98 -35.77 3.56
N TYR A 420 19.47 -36.29 4.69
CA TYR A 420 19.11 -37.69 4.87
C TYR A 420 17.86 -37.85 5.74
N ALA A 421 16.87 -38.62 5.28
CA ALA A 421 15.77 -39.10 6.10
C ALA A 421 16.22 -40.33 6.93
N LEU A 422 16.50 -40.15 8.21
CA LEU A 422 17.11 -41.19 9.07
C LEU A 422 16.11 -42.27 9.52
N THR A 423 14.83 -41.94 9.62
CA THR A 423 13.78 -42.95 9.89
C THR A 423 13.36 -43.71 8.63
N ARG A 424 13.95 -43.41 7.46
CA ARG A 424 13.83 -44.25 6.27
C ARG A 424 14.68 -45.51 6.47
N GLY A 425 14.05 -46.68 6.44
CA GLY A 425 14.69 -47.96 6.81
C GLY A 425 15.99 -48.29 6.07
N SER A 426 16.16 -47.78 4.85
CA SER A 426 17.38 -47.95 4.04
C SER A 426 18.54 -47.01 4.38
N THR A 427 18.31 -45.93 5.14
CA THR A 427 19.27 -44.82 5.30
C THR A 427 19.81 -44.72 6.72
N GLY A 428 18.95 -44.64 7.74
CA GLY A 428 19.40 -44.41 9.13
C GLY A 428 19.35 -45.60 10.07
N GLY A 429 18.85 -46.76 9.61
CA GLY A 429 18.78 -48.00 10.41
C GLY A 429 18.10 -47.80 11.77
N PRO A 430 16.88 -47.25 11.84
CA PRO A 430 16.25 -46.87 13.09
C PRO A 430 16.05 -48.10 14.00
N PHE A 431 16.45 -47.95 15.26
CA PHE A 431 16.19 -48.91 16.32
C PHE A 431 15.27 -48.27 17.36
N TRP A 432 14.15 -48.92 17.63
CA TRP A 432 13.11 -48.43 18.53
C TRP A 432 13.33 -49.03 19.92
N PRO A 433 13.84 -48.25 20.90
CA PRO A 433 14.18 -48.79 22.22
C PRO A 433 12.93 -49.13 23.05
N THR A 434 11.77 -48.60 22.68
CA THR A 434 10.48 -48.87 23.29
C THR A 434 9.42 -49.07 22.20
N SER A 435 8.35 -49.81 22.51
CA SER A 435 7.15 -49.90 21.66
C SER A 435 6.19 -48.73 21.94
N ASN A 436 6.72 -47.56 22.30
CA ASN A 436 5.97 -46.35 22.63
C ASN A 436 6.45 -45.20 21.72
N PRO A 437 5.60 -44.71 20.79
CA PRO A 437 4.21 -45.12 20.59
C PRO A 437 4.06 -46.51 19.96
N PRO A 438 2.88 -47.16 20.07
CA PRO A 438 2.60 -48.50 19.51
C PRO A 438 2.94 -48.66 18.03
N ASN A 439 2.89 -47.57 17.25
CA ASN A 439 3.23 -47.57 15.84
C ASN A 439 4.18 -46.41 15.50
N PRO A 440 5.46 -46.51 15.91
CA PRO A 440 6.39 -45.39 15.82
C PRO A 440 6.72 -45.00 14.38
N TRP A 441 6.64 -45.96 13.45
CA TRP A 441 6.76 -45.73 12.01
C TRP A 441 5.67 -44.80 11.44
N GLU A 442 4.51 -44.75 12.07
CA GLU A 442 3.41 -43.88 11.65
C GLU A 442 3.45 -42.51 12.33
N SER A 443 4.31 -42.33 13.33
CA SER A 443 4.23 -41.19 14.24
C SER A 443 5.51 -40.37 14.37
N LEU A 444 6.70 -40.93 14.13
CA LEU A 444 7.98 -40.23 14.23
C LEU A 444 8.71 -40.15 12.88
N TYR A 445 9.10 -38.93 12.52
CA TYR A 445 10.00 -38.63 11.41
C TYR A 445 11.32 -38.06 11.95
N VAL A 446 12.45 -38.49 11.40
CA VAL A 446 13.77 -37.94 11.71
C VAL A 446 14.54 -37.63 10.42
N GLY A 447 14.99 -36.39 10.28
CA GLY A 447 15.80 -35.91 9.16
C GLY A 447 17.12 -35.30 9.63
N GLN A 448 18.19 -35.45 8.85
CA GLN A 448 19.52 -34.91 9.14
C GLN A 448 19.99 -33.99 8.02
N ARG A 449 20.58 -32.85 8.41
CA ARG A 449 21.45 -32.01 7.58
C ARG A 449 22.88 -32.14 8.09
N ASN A 450 23.80 -32.54 7.22
CA ASN A 450 25.18 -32.87 7.60
C ASN A 450 26.04 -31.67 8.00
N GLY A 451 25.65 -30.46 7.60
CA GLY A 451 26.54 -29.29 7.62
C GLY A 451 27.49 -29.29 6.42
N ASP A 452 27.81 -28.10 5.93
CA ASP A 452 28.83 -27.85 4.90
C ASP A 452 30.17 -27.35 5.48
N GLY A 453 30.26 -27.22 6.80
CA GLY A 453 31.46 -26.74 7.49
C GLY A 453 31.38 -26.87 9.02
N PRO A 454 32.46 -26.50 9.73
CA PRO A 454 32.48 -26.48 11.19
C PRO A 454 31.37 -25.58 11.74
N GLY A 455 30.66 -26.04 12.77
CA GLY A 455 29.59 -25.25 13.37
C GLY A 455 28.22 -25.42 12.71
N ARG A 456 28.08 -26.30 11.71
CA ARG A 456 26.85 -26.44 10.94
C ARG A 456 26.35 -27.89 10.88
N GLY A 457 25.07 -28.02 10.55
CA GLY A 457 24.30 -29.25 10.50
C GLY A 457 23.42 -29.44 11.73
N LEU A 458 22.34 -30.21 11.55
CA LEU A 458 21.32 -30.49 12.56
C LEU A 458 20.67 -31.86 12.33
N ILE A 459 20.00 -32.39 13.35
CA ILE A 459 19.02 -33.48 13.22
C ILE A 459 17.69 -33.02 13.79
N VAL A 460 16.62 -33.11 13.01
CA VAL A 460 15.25 -32.84 13.45
C VAL A 460 14.52 -34.15 13.77
N ALA A 461 13.75 -34.19 14.85
CA ALA A 461 12.80 -35.26 15.14
C ALA A 461 11.39 -34.67 15.30
N ILE A 462 10.41 -35.19 14.56
CA ILE A 462 9.04 -34.67 14.49
C ILE A 462 8.07 -35.79 14.85
N ASN A 463 7.31 -35.60 15.93
CA ASN A 463 6.38 -36.58 16.45
C ASN A 463 4.94 -36.09 16.31
N LYS A 464 4.15 -36.74 15.45
CA LYS A 464 2.73 -36.45 15.27
C LYS A 464 1.80 -37.27 16.17
N HIS A 465 2.33 -38.13 17.05
CA HIS A 465 1.46 -38.89 17.95
C HIS A 465 0.67 -37.92 18.83
N PRO A 466 -0.64 -38.13 19.05
CA PRO A 466 -1.48 -37.17 19.75
C PRO A 466 -1.09 -36.96 21.22
N ASP A 467 -0.61 -38.00 21.90
CA ASP A 467 -0.44 -38.01 23.36
C ASP A 467 0.75 -38.83 23.89
N GLN A 468 1.60 -39.42 23.03
CA GLN A 468 2.75 -40.23 23.46
C GLN A 468 4.07 -39.68 22.95
N TRP A 469 5.06 -39.70 23.83
CA TRP A 469 6.45 -39.44 23.47
C TRP A 469 6.95 -40.51 22.51
N ALA A 470 7.77 -40.10 21.56
CA ALA A 470 8.44 -41.00 20.64
C ALA A 470 9.96 -40.90 20.82
N GLU A 471 10.63 -42.05 20.76
CA GLU A 471 12.07 -42.15 20.88
C GLU A 471 12.65 -43.10 19.84
N VAL A 472 13.84 -42.79 19.33
CA VAL A 472 14.50 -43.62 18.32
C VAL A 472 16.01 -43.52 18.44
N PHE A 473 16.70 -44.63 18.17
CA PHE A 473 18.11 -44.62 17.82
C PHE A 473 18.25 -44.59 16.31
N VAL A 474 18.96 -43.59 15.78
CA VAL A 474 19.30 -43.50 14.36
C VAL A 474 20.81 -43.44 14.19
N THR A 475 21.28 -43.84 13.02
CA THR A 475 22.70 -43.73 12.66
C THR A 475 22.94 -42.37 12.02
N GLN A 476 23.74 -41.55 12.68
CA GLN A 476 24.21 -40.28 12.16
C GLN A 476 25.01 -40.53 10.87
N GLN A 477 24.64 -39.81 9.81
CA GLN A 477 25.26 -39.94 8.49
C GLN A 477 26.53 -39.11 8.44
N ASN A 478 27.58 -39.59 7.78
CA ASN A 478 28.94 -39.00 7.64
C ASN A 478 29.93 -39.19 8.80
N GLY A 479 29.49 -39.57 10.01
CA GLY A 479 30.38 -39.82 11.16
C GLY A 479 31.10 -38.59 11.72
N ALA A 480 30.74 -37.37 11.30
CA ALA A 480 31.42 -36.16 11.73
C ALA A 480 31.16 -35.82 13.21
N TRP A 481 30.06 -36.33 13.77
CA TRP A 481 29.64 -36.02 15.14
C TRP A 481 29.91 -37.15 16.13
N THR A 482 30.59 -38.22 15.72
CA THR A 482 30.93 -39.36 16.58
C THR A 482 31.66 -38.90 17.85
N GLY A 483 31.15 -39.29 19.01
CA GLY A 483 31.66 -38.90 20.33
C GLY A 483 31.30 -37.47 20.75
N GLN A 484 30.52 -36.72 19.95
CA GLN A 484 30.02 -35.40 20.34
C GLN A 484 28.70 -35.51 21.09
N VAL A 485 28.41 -34.49 21.89
CA VAL A 485 27.13 -34.30 22.55
C VAL A 485 26.26 -33.39 21.69
N LEU A 486 25.02 -33.78 21.41
CA LEU A 486 24.01 -32.95 20.79
C LEU A 486 23.10 -32.34 21.86
N LYS A 487 22.55 -31.16 21.59
CA LYS A 487 21.57 -30.45 22.41
C LYS A 487 20.33 -30.13 21.58
N ASP A 488 19.16 -30.34 22.17
CA ASP A 488 17.89 -29.85 21.63
C ASP A 488 17.81 -28.32 21.82
N LEU A 489 17.75 -27.58 20.71
CA LEU A 489 17.68 -26.12 20.71
C LEU A 489 16.28 -25.58 20.86
N THR A 490 15.25 -26.33 20.47
CA THR A 490 13.86 -25.86 20.61
C THR A 490 13.40 -25.89 22.06
N GLY A 491 14.08 -26.67 22.89
CA GLY A 491 13.71 -26.84 24.30
C GLY A 491 12.39 -27.58 24.51
N ASN A 492 11.72 -28.03 23.45
CA ASN A 492 10.43 -28.71 23.51
C ASN A 492 10.50 -30.02 24.30
N ALA A 493 11.67 -30.66 24.35
CA ALA A 493 11.92 -31.82 25.20
C ALA A 493 12.60 -31.49 26.55
N GLY A 494 12.47 -30.25 27.04
CA GLY A 494 13.09 -29.79 28.28
C GLY A 494 14.58 -29.45 28.15
N GLY A 495 15.08 -29.21 26.94
CA GLY A 495 16.48 -28.80 26.68
C GLY A 495 17.50 -29.93 26.87
N GLY A 496 17.11 -31.17 26.55
CA GLY A 496 17.93 -32.36 26.75
C GLY A 496 19.22 -32.38 25.92
N THR A 497 20.17 -33.21 26.34
CA THR A 497 21.41 -33.51 25.60
C THR A 497 21.56 -35.01 25.37
N THR A 498 22.15 -35.41 24.26
CA THR A 498 22.37 -36.82 23.90
C THR A 498 23.77 -37.00 23.30
N GLU A 499 24.38 -38.17 23.45
CA GLU A 499 25.69 -38.48 22.86
C GLU A 499 25.51 -39.21 21.53
N VAL A 500 26.34 -38.86 20.54
CA VAL A 500 26.54 -39.69 19.35
C VAL A 500 27.59 -40.75 19.70
N PHE A 501 27.18 -42.01 19.82
CA PHE A 501 28.03 -43.11 20.23
C PHE A 501 29.17 -43.38 19.23
N GLY A 502 30.19 -44.13 19.65
CA GLY A 502 31.35 -44.48 18.82
C GLY A 502 31.04 -45.29 17.55
N ASP A 503 29.82 -45.83 17.44
CA ASP A 503 29.28 -46.49 16.24
C ASP A 503 28.33 -45.59 15.43
N ASN A 504 28.36 -44.28 15.68
CA ASN A 504 27.56 -43.22 15.07
C ASN A 504 26.07 -43.25 15.40
N ARG A 505 25.60 -44.15 16.26
CA ARG A 505 24.20 -44.12 16.68
C ARG A 505 23.96 -42.95 17.63
N VAL A 506 22.76 -42.39 17.60
CA VAL A 506 22.32 -41.35 18.52
C VAL A 506 20.87 -41.61 18.91
N ARG A 507 20.55 -41.46 20.20
CA ARG A 507 19.16 -41.52 20.71
C ARG A 507 18.54 -40.14 20.64
N LEU A 508 17.38 -40.05 20.01
CA LEU A 508 16.60 -38.82 19.84
C LEU A 508 15.19 -39.05 20.36
N TRP A 509 14.53 -37.97 20.80
CA TRP A 509 13.16 -38.03 21.31
C TRP A 509 12.41 -36.74 21.05
N ALA A 510 11.09 -36.84 20.92
CA ALA A 510 10.20 -35.71 20.73
C ALA A 510 8.88 -35.90 21.51
N PRO A 511 8.34 -34.83 22.15
CA PRO A 511 7.03 -34.87 22.80
C PRO A 511 5.91 -35.17 21.80
N PRO A 512 4.71 -35.58 22.27
CA PRO A 512 3.53 -35.70 21.42
C PRO A 512 3.20 -34.38 20.71
N GLN A 513 2.75 -34.45 19.46
CA GLN A 513 2.40 -33.30 18.61
C GLN A 513 3.47 -32.19 18.60
N SER A 514 4.75 -32.58 18.59
CA SER A 514 5.86 -31.64 18.77
C SER A 514 7.10 -32.07 17.96
N TYR A 515 8.14 -31.26 18.02
CA TYR A 515 9.40 -31.47 17.33
C TYR A 515 10.59 -31.02 18.20
N THR A 516 11.75 -31.62 17.95
CA THR A 516 13.03 -31.26 18.57
C THR A 516 14.10 -31.09 17.49
N VAL A 517 15.03 -30.17 17.70
CA VAL A 517 16.14 -29.93 16.75
C VAL A 517 17.47 -30.00 17.47
N TRP A 518 18.25 -31.02 17.13
CA TRP A 518 19.47 -31.41 17.78
C TRP A 518 20.69 -30.93 17.02
N VAL A 519 21.54 -30.16 17.69
CA VAL A 519 22.84 -29.71 17.14
C VAL A 519 23.97 -30.08 18.09
N PRO A 520 25.19 -30.33 17.60
CA PRO A 520 26.36 -30.49 18.46
C PRO A 520 26.53 -29.32 19.46
N THR A 521 26.84 -29.60 20.72
CA THR A 521 27.02 -28.57 21.78
C THR A 521 28.26 -27.69 21.58
N SER A 522 29.17 -28.13 20.72
CA SER A 522 30.25 -27.30 20.19
C SER A 522 29.71 -26.15 19.32
N TYR A 523 28.45 -26.22 18.91
CA TYR A 523 27.76 -25.21 18.12
C TYR A 523 26.92 -24.34 19.05
N THR A 524 26.99 -23.03 18.85
CA THR A 524 26.20 -22.05 19.61
C THR A 524 25.30 -21.31 18.64
N LEU A 525 24.02 -21.18 18.98
CA LEU A 525 23.17 -20.19 18.32
C LEU A 525 23.81 -18.81 18.53
N PRO A 526 24.03 -18.04 17.47
CA PRO A 526 24.35 -16.63 17.64
C PRO A 526 23.23 -15.97 18.44
N ASP A 527 23.56 -15.12 19.42
CA ASP A 527 22.55 -14.28 20.05
C ASP A 527 21.95 -13.39 18.96
N ALA A 528 20.67 -13.60 18.62
CA ALA A 528 19.94 -12.76 17.67
C ALA A 528 19.72 -11.32 18.19
N GLY A 529 20.16 -11.03 19.42
CA GLY A 529 19.78 -9.85 20.18
C GLY A 529 18.32 -9.93 20.64
N PRO A 530 17.89 -9.05 21.56
CA PRO A 530 16.47 -8.88 21.80
C PRO A 530 15.80 -8.39 20.51
N VAL A 531 14.58 -8.85 20.26
CA VAL A 531 13.69 -8.19 19.29
C VAL A 531 13.68 -6.70 19.63
N PRO A 532 14.03 -5.79 18.70
CA PRO A 532 13.95 -4.36 18.97
C PRO A 532 12.56 -4.01 19.50
N ALA A 533 12.44 -3.10 20.48
CA ALA A 533 11.14 -2.80 21.10
C ALA A 533 10.11 -2.26 20.09
N SER A 534 10.56 -1.66 18.99
CA SER A 534 9.76 -1.25 17.82
C SER A 534 9.28 -2.42 16.95
N ASP A 535 9.96 -3.56 17.05
CA ASP A 535 9.80 -4.75 16.21
C ASP A 535 9.26 -5.93 17.02
N ALA A 536 8.80 -5.69 18.26
CA ALA A 536 8.17 -6.71 19.09
C ALA A 536 7.07 -7.41 18.27
N PRO A 537 6.79 -8.72 18.48
CA PRO A 537 5.85 -9.52 17.69
C PRO A 537 4.38 -9.08 17.82
N SER A 538 4.11 -7.82 18.16
CA SER A 538 2.83 -7.21 17.89
C SER A 538 2.71 -6.96 16.38
N TYR A 539 2.29 -7.99 15.65
CA TYR A 539 1.32 -7.72 14.62
C TYR A 539 0.23 -6.87 15.28
N PHE A 540 0.16 -5.59 14.90
CA PHE A 540 -0.72 -4.63 15.55
C PHE A 540 -2.20 -5.03 15.46
N GLY A 541 -2.53 -6.10 14.72
CA GLY A 541 -3.88 -6.50 14.36
C GLY A 541 -4.46 -5.61 13.27
N ILE A 542 -3.96 -4.38 13.15
CA ILE A 542 -4.45 -3.38 12.20
C ILE A 542 -3.67 -3.51 10.90
N ASP A 543 -4.35 -4.03 9.90
CA ASP A 543 -3.84 -4.28 8.55
C ASP A 543 -3.91 -3.04 7.65
N ALA A 544 -4.85 -2.15 7.93
CA ALA A 544 -5.17 -0.98 7.12
C ALA A 544 -5.95 0.06 7.92
N SER A 545 -5.68 1.35 7.68
CA SER A 545 -6.46 2.46 8.25
C SER A 545 -6.26 3.73 7.44
N SER A 546 -7.33 4.51 7.23
CA SER A 546 -7.28 5.82 6.58
C SER A 546 -8.15 6.85 7.32
N LEU A 547 -7.71 8.10 7.30
CA LEU A 547 -8.46 9.22 7.85
C LEU A 547 -9.52 9.68 6.85
N ASP A 548 -10.78 9.69 7.29
CA ASP A 548 -11.92 10.21 6.53
C ASP A 548 -12.21 11.65 7.00
N ALA A 549 -11.35 12.59 6.61
CA ALA A 549 -11.52 14.01 6.89
C ALA A 549 -12.00 14.78 5.65
N PRO A 550 -12.90 15.77 5.77
CA PRO A 550 -13.22 16.63 4.63
C PRO A 550 -11.97 17.39 4.20
N ALA A 551 -11.63 17.35 2.92
CA ALA A 551 -10.49 18.07 2.35
C ALA A 551 -10.55 19.56 2.77
N ALA A 552 -9.49 20.05 3.44
CA ALA A 552 -9.34 21.43 3.93
C ALA A 552 -10.65 22.04 4.48
N SER A 553 -11.00 21.70 5.72
CA SER A 553 -12.25 22.20 6.34
C SER A 553 -12.09 23.64 6.83
N VAL A 554 -12.71 24.62 6.16
CA VAL A 554 -12.79 26.01 6.64
C VAL A 554 -14.09 26.21 7.43
N VAL A 555 -13.99 26.41 8.73
CA VAL A 555 -15.15 26.46 9.64
C VAL A 555 -15.13 27.63 10.59
N THR A 556 -16.31 28.08 11.01
CA THR A 556 -16.45 29.11 12.03
C THR A 556 -16.22 28.54 13.42
N VAL A 557 -15.48 29.25 14.26
CA VAL A 557 -15.22 28.88 15.66
C VAL A 557 -16.50 28.44 16.40
N GLY A 558 -16.39 27.35 17.16
CA GLY A 558 -17.53 26.75 17.88
C GLY A 558 -18.46 25.90 17.02
N THR A 559 -18.26 25.84 15.69
CA THR A 559 -18.98 24.90 14.83
C THR A 559 -18.28 23.54 14.90
N PRO A 560 -18.98 22.47 15.33
CA PRO A 560 -18.38 21.14 15.36
C PRO A 560 -18.12 20.62 13.95
N ILE A 561 -16.98 19.95 13.75
CA ILE A 561 -16.67 19.19 12.53
C ILE A 561 -16.72 17.70 12.81
N SER A 562 -17.22 16.90 11.87
CA SER A 562 -17.12 15.44 11.96
C SER A 562 -15.85 14.97 11.25
N VAL A 563 -15.05 14.16 11.93
CA VAL A 563 -13.84 13.56 11.38
C VAL A 563 -13.92 12.06 11.63
N GLY A 564 -13.72 11.28 10.57
CA GLY A 564 -13.78 9.83 10.62
C GLY A 564 -12.41 9.18 10.48
N VAL A 565 -12.34 7.91 10.85
CA VAL A 565 -11.23 7.00 10.54
C VAL A 565 -11.80 5.61 10.29
N THR A 566 -11.30 4.95 9.26
CA THR A 566 -11.56 3.52 9.03
C THR A 566 -10.43 2.70 9.64
N ALA A 567 -10.76 1.59 10.29
CA ALA A 567 -9.78 0.64 10.80
C ALA A 567 -10.15 -0.77 10.33
N TYR A 568 -9.17 -1.48 9.81
CA TYR A 568 -9.32 -2.88 9.41
C TYR A 568 -8.45 -3.78 10.28
N VAL A 569 -9.08 -4.79 10.86
CA VAL A 569 -8.42 -5.87 11.59
C VAL A 569 -8.93 -7.18 11.02
N HIS A 570 -8.06 -7.95 10.36
CA HIS A 570 -8.47 -9.16 9.67
C HIS A 570 -9.22 -10.15 10.58
N GLY A 571 -10.38 -10.59 10.11
CA GLY A 571 -11.25 -11.53 10.81
C GLY A 571 -11.95 -10.92 12.03
N LYS A 572 -11.81 -9.60 12.28
CA LYS A 572 -12.49 -8.89 13.38
C LYS A 572 -13.46 -7.84 12.86
N THR A 573 -12.99 -6.88 12.08
CA THR A 573 -13.83 -5.79 11.52
C THR A 573 -14.65 -6.23 10.31
N ASN A 574 -14.39 -7.44 9.79
CA ASN A 574 -15.19 -8.04 8.72
C ASN A 574 -16.61 -8.43 9.16
N ALA A 575 -16.89 -8.46 10.47
CA ALA A 575 -18.18 -8.84 11.02
C ALA A 575 -19.09 -7.60 11.19
N VAL A 576 -20.41 -7.81 11.16
CA VAL A 576 -21.38 -6.74 11.42
C VAL A 576 -21.27 -6.26 12.87
N GLY A 577 -21.18 -4.94 13.05
CA GLY A 577 -21.03 -4.27 14.33
C GLY A 577 -19.58 -4.09 14.78
N ALA A 578 -19.38 -3.17 15.74
CA ALA A 578 -18.05 -2.80 16.23
C ALA A 578 -17.21 -4.00 16.69
N ALA A 579 -16.04 -4.17 16.08
CA ALA A 579 -15.04 -5.16 16.46
C ALA A 579 -14.56 -4.91 17.89
N PRO A 580 -14.66 -5.92 18.79
CA PRO A 580 -14.12 -5.81 20.13
C PRO A 580 -12.61 -5.54 20.09
N GLY A 581 -12.13 -4.63 20.94
CA GLY A 581 -10.71 -4.35 21.10
C GLY A 581 -10.16 -3.24 20.21
N VAL A 582 -10.89 -2.79 19.17
CA VAL A 582 -10.50 -1.64 18.35
C VAL A 582 -10.82 -0.34 19.10
N VAL A 583 -9.81 0.51 19.24
CA VAL A 583 -9.92 1.86 19.81
C VAL A 583 -9.43 2.86 18.78
N ALA A 584 -10.26 3.87 18.50
CA ALA A 584 -9.95 4.95 17.59
C ALA A 584 -10.06 6.30 18.31
N GLU A 585 -9.11 7.19 18.05
CA GLU A 585 -9.12 8.56 18.54
C GLU A 585 -8.80 9.51 17.39
N ILE A 586 -9.47 10.66 17.36
CA ILE A 586 -9.14 11.76 16.45
C ILE A 586 -8.41 12.83 17.26
N GLY A 587 -7.26 13.26 16.75
CA GLY A 587 -6.45 14.30 17.34
C GLY A 587 -6.28 15.48 16.41
N TRP A 588 -5.86 16.60 16.99
CA TRP A 588 -5.45 17.78 16.25
C TRP A 588 -4.16 18.35 16.83
N GLY A 589 -3.38 19.00 15.99
CA GLY A 589 -2.10 19.56 16.40
C GLY A 589 -1.57 20.63 15.48
N THR A 590 -0.29 20.95 15.70
CA THR A 590 0.40 21.98 14.92
C THR A 590 0.64 21.45 13.50
N PRO A 591 0.30 22.23 12.46
CA PRO A 591 0.50 21.77 11.09
C PRO A 591 1.93 21.34 10.75
N GLY A 592 2.06 20.25 10.00
CA GLY A 592 3.34 19.68 9.57
C GLY A 592 4.19 19.07 10.69
N THR A 593 3.57 18.64 11.80
CA THR A 593 4.25 17.94 12.90
C THR A 593 3.75 16.51 13.03
N ASP A 594 4.64 15.61 13.49
CA ASP A 594 4.29 14.20 13.72
C ASP A 594 3.15 14.07 14.75
N PRO A 595 1.98 13.52 14.36
CA PRO A 595 0.85 13.35 15.25
C PRO A 595 1.16 12.53 16.50
N ALA A 596 2.16 11.65 16.47
CA ALA A 596 2.56 10.88 17.64
C ALA A 596 3.03 11.77 18.81
N THR A 597 3.40 13.03 18.52
CA THR A 597 3.83 14.02 19.52
C THR A 597 2.67 14.88 20.06
N TRP A 598 1.47 14.77 19.49
CA TRP A 598 0.33 15.61 19.87
C TRP A 598 -0.29 15.17 21.19
N THR A 599 -0.85 16.14 21.91
CA THR A 599 -1.49 15.93 23.22
C THR A 599 -3.02 15.94 23.15
N ASP A 600 -3.60 16.60 22.16
CA ASP A 600 -5.04 16.76 22.01
C ASP A 600 -5.62 15.59 21.22
N TRP A 601 -6.24 14.66 21.94
CA TRP A 601 -6.88 13.46 21.40
C TRP A 601 -8.27 13.29 21.98
N GLN A 602 -9.23 12.99 21.11
CA GLN A 602 -10.61 12.71 21.48
C GLN A 602 -11.01 11.30 21.00
N ALA A 603 -11.64 10.52 21.88
CA ALA A 603 -12.18 9.23 21.50
C ALA A 603 -13.21 9.34 20.37
N ALA A 604 -13.05 8.51 19.34
CA ALA A 604 -14.00 8.34 18.25
C ALA A 604 -14.96 7.20 18.59
N SER A 605 -16.21 7.33 18.15
CA SER A 605 -17.27 6.34 18.36
C SER A 605 -17.51 5.57 17.08
N TYR A 606 -17.75 4.26 17.19
CA TYR A 606 -18.17 3.44 16.05
C TYR A 606 -19.46 4.00 15.43
N THR A 607 -19.48 4.13 14.11
CA THR A 607 -20.61 4.69 13.35
C THR A 607 -21.18 3.74 12.31
N GLY A 608 -20.47 2.66 11.98
CA GLY A 608 -20.91 1.65 11.01
C GLY A 608 -19.73 0.98 10.33
N GLU A 609 -20.06 0.13 9.37
CA GLU A 609 -19.11 -0.58 8.53
C GLU A 609 -18.72 0.26 7.29
N ALA A 610 -17.44 0.23 6.92
CA ALA A 610 -16.89 0.78 5.68
C ALA A 610 -16.26 -0.37 4.88
N GLY A 611 -17.09 -1.08 4.11
CA GLY A 611 -16.66 -2.31 3.46
C GLY A 611 -16.28 -3.37 4.51
N PRO A 612 -15.06 -3.95 4.48
CA PRO A 612 -14.58 -4.89 5.50
C PRO A 612 -14.04 -4.23 6.78
N SER A 613 -14.02 -2.89 6.84
CA SER A 613 -13.48 -2.10 7.95
C SER A 613 -14.59 -1.58 8.86
N ASP A 614 -14.22 -1.25 10.10
CA ASP A 614 -15.07 -0.47 10.99
C ASP A 614 -14.78 1.02 10.80
N ARG A 615 -15.82 1.85 10.80
CA ARG A 615 -15.72 3.31 10.75
C ARG A 615 -16.00 3.92 12.12
N PHE A 616 -15.10 4.79 12.57
CA PHE A 616 -15.20 5.54 13.81
C PHE A 616 -15.22 7.03 13.51
N GLU A 617 -16.06 7.79 14.20
CA GLU A 617 -16.12 9.24 14.04
C GLU A 617 -16.08 9.99 15.37
N ALA A 618 -15.48 11.18 15.35
CA ALA A 618 -15.53 12.13 16.45
C ALA A 618 -16.03 13.49 15.94
N SER A 619 -16.89 14.14 16.72
CA SER A 619 -17.25 15.53 16.50
C SER A 619 -16.31 16.43 17.29
N LEU A 620 -15.52 17.25 16.60
CA LEU A 620 -14.49 18.09 17.18
C LEU A 620 -14.92 19.55 17.21
N THR A 621 -14.65 20.25 18.32
CA THR A 621 -14.67 21.71 18.36
C THR A 621 -13.23 22.20 18.48
N LEU A 622 -12.73 22.78 17.41
CA LEU A 622 -11.33 23.16 17.27
C LEU A 622 -11.07 24.61 17.74
N PRO A 623 -9.85 24.94 18.21
CA PRO A 623 -9.47 26.31 18.53
C PRO A 623 -9.39 27.17 17.25
N VAL A 624 -9.55 28.49 17.38
CA VAL A 624 -9.25 29.43 16.28
C VAL A 624 -7.80 29.23 15.84
N GLY A 625 -7.57 29.11 14.54
CA GLY A 625 -6.25 28.77 14.02
C GLY A 625 -6.29 27.88 12.79
N VAL A 626 -5.09 27.52 12.33
CA VAL A 626 -4.88 26.43 11.38
C VAL A 626 -4.32 25.26 12.18
N VAL A 627 -4.97 24.11 12.07
CA VAL A 627 -4.56 22.87 12.74
C VAL A 627 -4.52 21.73 11.73
N ASP A 628 -3.68 20.75 12.00
CA ASP A 628 -3.72 19.47 11.30
C ASP A 628 -4.54 18.47 12.10
N LEU A 629 -5.25 17.60 11.40
CA LEU A 629 -6.07 16.52 11.92
C LEU A 629 -5.43 15.19 11.56
N ALA A 630 -5.43 14.27 12.52
CA ALA A 630 -4.99 12.90 12.33
C ALA A 630 -5.84 11.99 13.19
N ALA A 631 -5.85 10.71 12.86
CA ALA A 631 -6.39 9.68 13.73
C ALA A 631 -5.25 8.88 14.35
N ARG A 632 -5.56 8.18 15.44
CA ARG A 632 -4.75 7.05 15.87
C ARG A 632 -5.64 5.89 16.22
N VAL A 633 -5.18 4.70 15.87
CA VAL A 633 -5.92 3.45 16.04
C VAL A 633 -5.05 2.44 16.79
N SER A 634 -5.67 1.71 17.72
CA SER A 634 -5.06 0.58 18.42
C SER A 634 -6.02 -0.59 18.50
N TYR A 635 -5.46 -1.78 18.71
CA TYR A 635 -6.22 -3.02 18.82
C TYR A 635 -5.68 -3.85 19.99
N ASP A 636 -6.56 -4.41 20.82
CA ASP A 636 -6.25 -5.34 21.92
C ASP A 636 -5.12 -4.87 22.86
N GLY A 637 -5.07 -3.55 23.15
CA GLY A 637 -4.11 -2.96 24.09
C GLY A 637 -2.70 -2.74 23.53
N GLN A 638 -2.50 -2.93 22.22
CA GLN A 638 -1.25 -2.59 21.54
C GLN A 638 -1.05 -1.06 21.43
N PRO A 639 0.20 -0.58 21.22
CA PRO A 639 0.45 0.84 20.99
C PRO A 639 -0.33 1.38 19.79
N ALA A 640 -0.90 2.59 19.92
CA ALA A 640 -1.64 3.22 18.85
C ALA A 640 -0.72 3.68 17.72
N ARG A 641 -1.19 3.57 16.47
CA ARG A 641 -0.52 4.10 15.27
C ARG A 641 -1.27 5.29 14.71
N THR A 642 -0.55 6.30 14.26
CA THR A 642 -1.10 7.51 13.67
C THR A 642 -1.47 7.30 12.21
N VAL A 643 -2.55 7.92 11.78
CA VAL A 643 -3.23 7.69 10.50
C VAL A 643 -3.54 9.05 9.86
N GLY A 644 -3.15 9.18 8.59
CA GLY A 644 -3.39 10.34 7.74
C GLY A 644 -4.38 10.03 6.60
N LEU A 645 -4.48 10.93 5.63
CA LEU A 645 -5.49 10.90 4.56
C LEU A 645 -5.42 9.67 3.63
N GLY A 646 -4.27 9.02 3.52
CA GLY A 646 -4.05 7.90 2.59
C GLY A 646 -3.62 6.58 3.23
N GLY A 647 -3.51 6.53 4.56
CA GLY A 647 -2.90 5.38 5.24
C GLY A 647 -2.29 5.74 6.59
N PHE A 648 -1.35 4.90 7.05
CA PHE A 648 -0.54 5.24 8.22
C PHE A 648 0.30 6.48 7.96
N TRP A 649 0.32 7.41 8.92
CA TRP A 649 0.94 8.72 8.73
C TRP A 649 2.45 8.61 8.49
N ASN A 650 2.94 9.31 7.47
CA ASN A 650 4.37 9.42 7.15
C ASN A 650 4.77 10.79 6.61
N ASP A 651 3.94 11.82 6.83
CA ASP A 651 4.04 13.22 6.34
C ASP A 651 4.04 13.39 4.81
N ALA A 652 4.85 12.60 4.10
CA ALA A 652 5.09 12.73 2.68
C ALA A 652 3.95 12.15 1.81
N ARG A 653 3.44 10.96 2.13
CA ARG A 653 2.43 10.25 1.32
C ARG A 653 1.06 10.27 1.96
N ASN A 654 1.03 10.09 3.28
CA ASN A 654 -0.17 10.05 4.09
C ASN A 654 -0.17 11.21 5.08
N PRO A 655 -0.26 12.47 4.60
CA PRO A 655 -0.23 13.64 5.46
C PRO A 655 -1.48 13.69 6.35
N SER A 656 -1.37 14.50 7.40
CA SER A 656 -2.53 14.95 8.17
C SER A 656 -3.47 15.80 7.31
N ALA A 657 -4.73 15.93 7.72
CA ALA A 657 -5.70 16.78 7.04
C ALA A 657 -5.71 18.19 7.63
N GLU A 658 -5.58 19.23 6.81
CA GLU A 658 -5.67 20.62 7.26
C GLU A 658 -7.12 21.00 7.66
N ALA A 659 -7.28 21.67 8.79
CA ALA A 659 -8.51 22.34 9.19
C ALA A 659 -8.23 23.79 9.61
N VAL A 660 -9.10 24.69 9.17
CA VAL A 660 -8.98 26.13 9.36
C VAL A 660 -10.20 26.62 10.12
N VAL A 661 -9.96 27.19 11.30
CA VAL A 661 -11.02 27.69 12.18
C VAL A 661 -10.87 29.19 12.31
N PHE A 662 -11.89 29.92 11.87
CA PHE A 662 -11.89 31.37 11.93
C PHE A 662 -12.97 31.91 12.86
N ASP A 663 -12.68 33.03 13.52
CA ASP A 663 -13.66 33.80 14.27
C ASP A 663 -14.14 34.99 13.41
N PRO A 664 -15.39 35.02 12.93
CA PRO A 664 -15.94 36.15 12.18
C PRO A 664 -16.02 37.44 12.99
N GLY A 665 -15.85 37.37 14.32
CA GLY A 665 -15.74 38.49 15.24
C GLY A 665 -14.31 38.99 15.50
N ALA A 666 -13.28 38.41 14.89
CA ALA A 666 -11.88 38.68 15.25
C ALA A 666 -11.39 40.12 14.97
N GLY A 667 -12.09 40.89 14.13
CA GLY A 667 -11.73 42.27 13.79
C GLY A 667 -10.92 42.37 12.49
N SER A 668 -9.84 43.15 12.49
CA SER A 668 -8.95 43.33 11.33
C SER A 668 -7.47 43.19 11.68
N PHE A 669 -6.67 42.85 10.67
CA PHE A 669 -5.23 42.75 10.76
C PHE A 669 -4.61 43.39 9.52
N ASP A 670 -3.99 44.55 9.71
CA ASP A 670 -3.58 45.41 8.61
C ASP A 670 -2.14 45.88 8.80
N GLY A 671 -1.50 46.26 7.70
CA GLY A 671 -0.18 46.87 7.69
C GLY A 671 0.78 46.12 6.80
N GLY A 672 2.07 46.18 7.13
CA GLY A 672 3.09 45.51 6.36
C GLY A 672 4.43 46.20 6.43
N GLY A 673 5.42 45.60 5.79
CA GLY A 673 6.78 46.05 5.93
C GLY A 673 7.76 45.28 5.08
N ARG A 674 9.05 45.49 5.38
CA ARG A 674 10.16 44.85 4.70
C ARG A 674 10.63 43.63 5.46
N VAL A 675 10.89 42.57 4.72
CA VAL A 675 11.50 41.34 5.22
C VAL A 675 12.82 41.16 4.50
N GLU A 676 13.85 40.90 5.28
CA GLU A 676 15.15 40.47 4.76
C GLU A 676 15.15 38.93 4.79
N SER A 677 15.43 38.31 3.64
CA SER A 677 15.41 36.85 3.50
C SER A 677 16.80 36.33 3.18
N PRO A 678 17.24 35.23 3.80
CA PRO A 678 18.57 34.68 3.62
C PRO A 678 18.77 34.09 2.22
N PRO A 679 20.02 33.78 1.83
CA PRO A 679 20.30 32.89 0.70
C PRO A 679 19.50 31.57 0.83
N GLY A 680 19.02 31.04 -0.29
CA GLY A 680 18.17 29.83 -0.34
C GLY A 680 16.67 30.11 -0.32
N SER A 681 16.23 31.33 0.07
CA SER A 681 14.82 31.71 0.07
C SER A 681 14.12 31.69 -1.30
N TYR A 682 14.91 31.64 -2.36
CA TYR A 682 14.45 31.47 -3.73
C TYR A 682 15.28 30.35 -4.37
N PRO A 683 14.73 29.12 -4.51
CA PRO A 683 15.49 27.95 -4.95
C PRO A 683 16.21 28.14 -6.30
N ALA A 684 15.64 28.91 -7.23
CA ALA A 684 16.24 29.18 -8.53
C ALA A 684 17.37 30.24 -8.52
N ALA A 685 17.58 30.97 -7.43
CA ALA A 685 18.76 31.83 -7.25
C ALA A 685 19.28 31.77 -5.80
N PRO A 686 19.83 30.62 -5.37
CA PRO A 686 20.05 30.32 -3.95
C PRO A 686 21.15 31.16 -3.30
N ALA A 687 22.02 31.80 -4.07
CA ALA A 687 23.19 32.51 -3.56
C ALA A 687 22.93 33.98 -3.12
N ARG A 688 21.73 34.52 -3.30
CA ARG A 688 21.46 35.95 -3.05
C ARG A 688 20.39 36.14 -1.97
N PRO A 689 20.65 36.98 -0.94
CA PRO A 689 19.57 37.41 -0.05
C PRO A 689 18.55 38.23 -0.85
N SER A 690 17.27 38.04 -0.54
CA SER A 690 16.18 38.78 -1.17
C SER A 690 15.57 39.78 -0.20
N ARG A 691 15.16 40.93 -0.74
CA ARG A 691 14.38 41.92 -0.01
C ARG A 691 12.98 41.97 -0.56
N SER A 692 12.02 41.75 0.34
CA SER A 692 10.61 41.66 0.01
C SER A 692 9.85 42.69 0.83
N ARG A 693 8.90 43.38 0.20
CA ARG A 693 7.92 44.21 0.88
C ARG A 693 6.58 43.51 0.80
N VAL A 694 5.96 43.30 1.96
CA VAL A 694 4.61 42.75 2.09
C VAL A 694 3.66 43.83 2.59
N ALA A 695 2.42 43.79 2.13
CA ALA A 695 1.29 44.54 2.67
C ALA A 695 0.10 43.60 2.83
N LEU A 696 -0.60 43.74 3.96
CA LEU A 696 -1.76 42.97 4.39
C LEU A 696 -2.88 43.97 4.73
N ASP A 697 -4.07 43.72 4.21
CA ASP A 697 -5.32 44.34 4.62
C ASP A 697 -6.31 43.19 4.79
N LEU A 698 -6.54 42.72 6.02
CA LEU A 698 -7.30 41.51 6.32
C LEU A 698 -8.41 41.85 7.31
N ARG A 699 -9.66 41.52 6.99
CA ARG A 699 -10.80 41.91 7.82
C ARG A 699 -11.98 40.94 7.69
N TYR A 700 -12.72 40.81 8.77
CA TYR A 700 -14.06 40.21 8.73
C TYR A 700 -15.12 41.31 8.71
N GLU A 701 -15.78 41.48 7.57
CA GLU A 701 -16.89 42.43 7.41
C GLU A 701 -18.21 41.65 7.32
N ALA A 702 -19.13 41.91 8.27
CA ALA A 702 -20.44 41.23 8.35
C ALA A 702 -20.37 39.68 8.31
N GLY A 703 -19.29 39.10 8.87
CA GLY A 703 -19.04 37.67 8.89
C GLY A 703 -18.39 37.09 7.63
N GLN A 704 -18.00 37.93 6.66
CA GLN A 704 -17.24 37.51 5.47
C GLN A 704 -15.78 37.96 5.58
N ALA A 705 -14.86 37.03 5.31
CA ALA A 705 -13.45 37.32 5.16
C ALA A 705 -13.22 38.14 3.88
N THR A 706 -12.65 39.33 4.01
CA THR A 706 -12.25 40.16 2.87
C THR A 706 -10.84 40.70 3.12
N GLY A 707 -10.09 40.93 2.06
CA GLY A 707 -8.75 41.45 2.19
C GLY A 707 -7.94 41.45 0.92
N GLU A 708 -6.75 42.00 1.01
CA GLU A 708 -5.76 42.01 -0.05
C GLU A 708 -4.36 41.73 0.53
N VAL A 709 -3.61 40.89 -0.17
CA VAL A 709 -2.20 40.64 0.11
C VAL A 709 -1.38 41.13 -1.09
N THR A 710 -0.42 42.01 -0.84
CA THR A 710 0.54 42.43 -1.86
C THR A 710 1.95 42.04 -1.45
N LEU A 711 2.67 41.36 -2.35
CA LEU A 711 4.08 41.04 -2.21
C LEU A 711 4.87 41.73 -3.34
N ARG A 712 5.90 42.49 -2.99
CA ARG A 712 6.81 43.13 -3.94
C ARG A 712 8.25 42.76 -3.64
N THR A 713 8.90 42.13 -4.60
CA THR A 713 10.29 41.69 -4.49
C THR A 713 11.15 42.39 -5.54
N ARG A 714 12.34 42.83 -5.13
CA ARG A 714 13.18 43.65 -6.00
C ARG A 714 13.85 42.78 -7.07
N GLY A 715 13.39 42.92 -8.32
CA GLY A 715 14.03 42.32 -9.50
C GLY A 715 13.70 40.84 -9.73
N ALA A 716 12.55 40.36 -9.22
CA ALA A 716 12.14 38.97 -9.34
C ALA A 716 10.69 38.83 -9.86
N PRO A 717 10.33 37.74 -10.55
CA PRO A 717 9.03 37.57 -11.20
C PRO A 717 7.85 37.46 -10.21
N TYR A 718 8.09 37.07 -8.96
CA TYR A 718 7.03 36.74 -7.99
C TYR A 718 6.46 37.93 -7.19
N SER A 719 6.56 39.15 -7.72
CA SER A 719 5.76 40.25 -7.19
C SER A 719 4.30 40.05 -7.58
N PHE A 720 3.37 40.15 -6.64
CA PHE A 720 1.94 39.94 -6.91
C PHE A 720 1.05 40.78 -6.00
N THR A 721 -0.20 40.89 -6.42
CA THR A 721 -1.34 41.21 -5.54
C THR A 721 -2.25 39.98 -5.59
N SER A 722 -2.81 39.59 -4.44
CA SER A 722 -3.68 38.41 -4.33
C SER A 722 -4.85 38.53 -5.29
N THR A 723 -5.11 37.45 -6.03
CA THR A 723 -6.27 37.34 -6.93
C THR A 723 -7.48 36.84 -6.16
N ALA A 724 -7.25 35.91 -5.23
CA ALA A 724 -8.25 35.42 -4.29
C ALA A 724 -7.59 35.05 -2.96
N LEU A 725 -8.38 35.09 -1.88
CA LEU A 725 -8.00 34.56 -0.58
C LEU A 725 -8.83 33.30 -0.34
N ASP A 726 -8.15 32.20 -0.04
CA ASP A 726 -8.78 30.90 0.22
C ASP A 726 -9.38 30.92 1.63
N TRP A 727 -8.64 31.49 2.59
CA TRP A 727 -9.10 31.76 3.94
C TRP A 727 -8.24 32.83 4.62
N ILE A 728 -8.83 33.48 5.62
CA ILE A 728 -8.15 34.33 6.60
C ILE A 728 -8.41 33.70 7.96
N VAL A 729 -7.44 33.79 8.87
CA VAL A 729 -7.60 33.55 10.31
C VAL A 729 -6.96 34.72 11.05
N ILE A 730 -7.72 35.36 11.95
CA ILE A 730 -7.19 36.34 12.90
C ILE A 730 -7.46 35.79 14.29
N ASP A 731 -6.42 35.65 15.10
CA ASP A 731 -6.50 35.22 16.50
C ASP A 731 -5.69 36.16 17.38
N GLY A 732 -6.40 37.07 18.06
CA GLY A 732 -5.79 38.09 18.91
C GLY A 732 -4.83 39.00 18.14
N ARG A 733 -3.53 38.67 18.16
CA ARG A 733 -2.46 39.42 17.49
C ARG A 733 -1.77 38.66 16.38
N ASP A 734 -2.24 37.46 16.11
CA ASP A 734 -1.77 36.64 15.02
C ASP A 734 -2.76 36.70 13.87
N ALA A 735 -2.24 36.72 12.66
CA ALA A 735 -3.04 36.57 11.46
C ALA A 735 -2.35 35.60 10.50
N SER A 736 -3.15 34.73 9.91
CA SER A 736 -2.72 33.82 8.85
C SER A 736 -3.64 33.99 7.66
N VAL A 737 -3.09 33.96 6.45
CA VAL A 737 -3.86 34.09 5.21
C VAL A 737 -3.26 33.18 4.14
N ARG A 738 -4.13 32.39 3.52
CA ARG A 738 -3.82 31.58 2.33
C ARG A 738 -4.61 32.09 1.15
N GLY A 739 -4.00 32.06 -0.03
CA GLY A 739 -4.68 32.49 -1.24
C GLY A 739 -3.92 32.19 -2.50
N THR A 740 -4.48 32.66 -3.60
CA THR A 740 -3.90 32.57 -4.93
C THR A 740 -3.57 33.95 -5.47
N ALA A 741 -2.52 34.04 -6.26
CA ALA A 741 -2.11 35.28 -6.89
C ALA A 741 -1.55 35.03 -8.29
N THR A 742 -1.48 36.08 -9.09
CA THR A 742 -0.78 36.04 -10.38
C THR A 742 0.49 36.86 -10.28
N THR A 743 1.62 36.24 -10.62
CA THR A 743 2.94 36.90 -10.59
C THR A 743 3.16 37.78 -11.82
N ILE A 744 4.14 38.69 -11.77
CA ILE A 744 4.58 39.46 -12.94
C ILE A 744 5.31 38.49 -13.90
N GLY A 745 4.54 37.82 -14.75
CA GLY A 745 4.98 36.67 -15.54
C GLY A 745 3.86 35.68 -15.92
N ALA A 746 2.65 35.86 -15.39
CA ALA A 746 1.37 35.19 -15.71
C ALA A 746 1.08 33.84 -15.03
N ASP A 747 2.05 33.13 -14.46
CA ASP A 747 1.75 31.87 -13.78
C ASP A 747 1.00 32.12 -12.45
N PRO A 748 -0.13 31.42 -12.21
CA PRO A 748 -0.80 31.45 -10.92
C PRO A 748 0.06 30.76 -9.87
N VAL A 749 0.10 31.37 -8.68
CA VAL A 749 0.81 30.87 -7.51
C VAL A 749 -0.13 30.78 -6.34
N THR A 750 0.15 29.88 -5.40
CA THR A 750 -0.48 29.87 -4.08
C THR A 750 0.47 30.47 -3.07
N PHE A 751 -0.06 31.08 -2.02
CA PHE A 751 0.75 31.66 -0.94
C PHE A 751 0.14 31.38 0.42
N LEU A 752 1.00 31.36 1.43
CA LEU A 752 0.65 31.37 2.86
C LEU A 752 1.49 32.45 3.54
N ILE A 753 0.82 33.35 4.24
CA ILE A 753 1.48 34.37 5.08
C ILE A 753 0.96 34.25 6.49
N THR A 754 1.86 34.16 7.46
CA THR A 754 1.53 34.26 8.89
C THR A 754 2.25 35.47 9.48
N ALA A 755 1.59 36.21 10.36
CA ALA A 755 2.04 37.50 10.85
C ALA A 755 1.62 37.71 12.30
N ARG A 756 2.46 38.40 13.08
CA ARG A 756 2.24 38.72 14.50
C ARG A 756 2.51 40.20 14.77
N ASP A 757 1.57 40.87 15.43
CA ASP A 757 1.70 42.24 15.97
C ASP A 757 2.45 42.23 17.33
N GLY A 758 3.52 43.02 17.42
CA GLY A 758 4.45 43.08 18.54
C GLY A 758 4.14 44.07 19.68
N GLU A 759 3.02 44.80 19.65
CA GLU A 759 2.57 45.83 20.64
C GLU A 759 3.40 47.12 20.79
N THR A 760 4.71 47.12 20.55
CA THR A 760 5.54 48.31 20.80
C THR A 760 5.24 49.41 19.77
N VAL A 761 5.23 50.68 20.21
CA VAL A 761 5.11 51.81 19.28
C VAL A 761 6.42 51.89 18.49
N GLY A 762 6.36 51.46 17.22
CA GLY A 762 7.53 51.25 16.36
C GLY A 762 7.84 49.76 16.26
N ASN A 763 8.42 49.36 15.13
CA ASN A 763 8.49 47.98 14.59
C ASN A 763 9.23 46.92 15.47
N GLU A 764 9.50 47.18 16.75
CA GLU A 764 10.25 46.34 17.68
C GLU A 764 9.39 45.20 18.26
N GLY A 765 8.96 44.28 17.41
CA GLY A 765 8.20 43.12 17.87
C GLY A 765 7.42 42.40 16.78
N ASP A 766 7.12 43.09 15.68
CA ASP A 766 6.40 42.53 14.55
C ASP A 766 7.18 41.40 13.88
N ARG A 767 6.48 40.30 13.59
CA ARG A 767 7.05 39.11 12.97
C ARG A 767 6.18 38.64 11.81
N LEU A 768 6.79 38.05 10.78
CA LEU A 768 6.04 37.40 9.72
C LEU A 768 6.82 36.29 8.98
N ARG A 769 6.05 35.40 8.35
CA ARG A 769 6.45 34.28 7.51
C ARG A 769 5.73 34.41 6.17
N ILE A 770 6.44 34.18 5.06
CA ILE A 770 5.90 34.21 3.70
C ILE A 770 6.38 32.96 2.99
N GLN A 771 5.43 32.16 2.51
CA GLN A 771 5.66 31.00 1.66
C GLN A 771 4.80 31.15 0.40
N VAL A 772 5.40 30.83 -0.75
CA VAL A 772 4.76 30.92 -2.07
C VAL A 772 5.17 29.68 -2.86
N TRP A 773 4.19 29.03 -3.49
CA TRP A 773 4.38 27.82 -4.28
C TRP A 773 3.88 28.02 -5.71
N HIS A 774 4.47 27.27 -6.62
CA HIS A 774 3.92 27.06 -7.95
C HIS A 774 2.63 26.22 -7.90
N ALA A 775 1.88 26.18 -9.00
CA ALA A 775 0.66 25.39 -9.10
C ALA A 775 0.90 23.87 -8.93
N ASP A 776 2.12 23.39 -9.19
CA ASP A 776 2.54 22.01 -8.98
C ASP A 776 2.98 21.70 -7.52
N GLY A 777 2.87 22.68 -6.61
CA GLY A 777 3.25 22.54 -5.21
C GLY A 777 4.73 22.75 -4.92
N SER A 778 5.57 22.97 -5.94
CA SER A 778 6.99 23.27 -5.72
C SER A 778 7.21 24.67 -5.11
N VAL A 779 8.16 24.79 -4.19
CA VAL A 779 8.44 26.05 -3.49
C VAL A 779 9.00 27.09 -4.46
N LEU A 780 8.24 28.17 -4.67
CA LEU A 780 8.71 29.33 -5.43
C LEU A 780 9.51 30.28 -4.53
N TYR A 781 9.01 30.58 -3.34
CA TYR A 781 9.67 31.49 -2.40
C TYR A 781 9.32 31.15 -0.95
N ASP A 782 10.33 31.19 -0.09
CA ASP A 782 10.18 31.00 1.35
C ASP A 782 11.13 31.96 2.08
N ASN A 783 10.61 32.87 2.90
CA ASN A 783 11.44 33.84 3.61
C ASN A 783 12.31 33.24 4.74
N LEU A 784 12.07 31.99 5.18
CA LEU A 784 12.96 31.20 6.05
C LEU A 784 12.93 29.70 5.64
N PRO A 785 13.62 29.27 4.59
CA PRO A 785 13.45 27.94 3.95
C PRO A 785 13.91 26.73 4.81
N SER A 786 14.29 26.94 6.07
CA SER A 786 14.74 25.88 6.99
C SER A 786 14.08 26.00 8.37
N ALA A 787 13.03 26.81 8.46
CA ALA A 787 12.34 27.12 9.69
C ALA A 787 11.18 26.15 9.92
N SER A 788 10.97 25.75 11.18
CA SER A 788 9.81 24.96 11.57
C SER A 788 8.50 25.75 11.45
N TYR A 789 7.36 25.07 11.40
CA TYR A 789 6.05 25.72 11.37
C TYR A 789 5.88 26.69 12.55
N GLY A 790 5.36 27.89 12.27
CA GLY A 790 5.18 28.95 13.27
C GLY A 790 6.41 29.83 13.52
N GLU A 791 7.59 29.47 13.02
CA GLU A 791 8.75 30.38 13.05
C GLU A 791 8.56 31.55 12.08
N MET A 792 8.88 32.76 12.54
CA MET A 792 8.65 33.99 11.81
C MET A 792 9.88 34.91 11.86
N SER A 793 10.10 35.68 10.79
CA SER A 793 11.16 36.69 10.71
C SER A 793 10.75 38.01 11.34
N ALA A 794 11.70 38.73 11.95
CA ALA A 794 11.50 40.13 12.34
C ALA A 794 11.21 41.04 11.13
N LEU A 795 10.25 41.95 11.30
CA LEU A 795 9.95 42.99 10.32
C LEU A 795 11.06 44.06 10.34
N ALA A 796 11.79 44.19 9.23
CA ALA A 796 12.91 45.14 9.08
C ALA A 796 12.47 46.58 8.75
N GLY A 797 11.17 46.88 8.82
CA GLY A 797 10.63 48.24 8.63
C GLY A 797 9.18 48.26 8.15
N GLY A 798 8.33 49.10 8.75
CA GLY A 798 6.87 49.08 8.57
C GLY A 798 6.19 48.59 9.85
N ASN A 799 4.87 48.53 9.89
CA ASN A 799 4.11 48.16 11.09
C ASN A 799 2.98 47.19 10.73
N LEU A 800 2.77 46.19 11.58
CA LEU A 800 1.57 45.36 11.61
C LEU A 800 0.66 45.89 12.72
N THR A 801 -0.65 45.73 12.56
CA THR A 801 -1.60 46.20 13.57
C THR A 801 -2.81 45.28 13.58
N ALA A 802 -2.98 44.55 14.68
CA ALA A 802 -4.20 43.84 15.00
C ALA A 802 -5.20 44.81 15.64
N ARG A 803 -6.43 44.85 15.12
CA ARG A 803 -7.50 45.70 15.64
C ARG A 803 -8.65 44.81 16.12
N PRO A 804 -9.00 44.84 17.42
CA PRO A 804 -10.17 44.12 17.89
C PRO A 804 -11.44 44.70 17.24
N PRO A 805 -12.53 43.91 17.20
CA PRO A 805 -13.82 44.39 16.68
C PRO A 805 -14.28 45.65 17.43
N ALA A 806 -14.91 46.57 16.72
CA ALA A 806 -15.45 47.79 17.34
C ALA A 806 -16.48 47.43 18.43
N PRO A 807 -16.41 48.04 19.64
CA PRO A 807 -17.40 47.77 20.69
C PRO A 807 -18.78 48.26 20.24
N ALA A 808 -19.81 47.42 20.41
CA ALA A 808 -21.20 47.81 20.16
C ALA A 808 -21.56 49.05 21.00
N GLU A 809 -21.89 50.16 20.35
CA GLU A 809 -22.21 51.42 21.02
C GLU A 809 -23.42 51.28 21.97
N ARG A 810 -23.26 51.82 23.19
CA ARG A 810 -24.25 51.82 24.27
C ARG A 810 -25.46 52.73 23.94
N ALA A 811 -26.66 52.15 23.91
CA ALA A 811 -27.92 52.89 24.13
C ALA A 811 -28.52 52.50 25.48
N GLY A 812 -28.71 53.46 26.40
CA GLY A 812 -29.20 53.24 27.76
C GLY A 812 -30.73 53.39 27.94
N GLY A 813 -31.33 52.50 28.74
CA GLY A 813 -32.73 52.57 29.25
C GLY A 813 -33.24 51.17 29.70
N PRO A 814 -34.04 51.03 30.78
CA PRO A 814 -34.04 49.82 31.61
C PRO A 814 -34.77 48.61 31.02
N ALA A 815 -34.31 47.43 31.43
CA ALA A 815 -34.59 46.11 30.89
C ALA A 815 -36.08 45.74 30.79
N THR A 816 -36.48 45.22 29.62
CA THR A 816 -37.56 44.22 29.52
C THR A 816 -37.29 43.27 28.34
N ARG A 817 -36.98 42.01 28.69
CA ARG A 817 -37.06 40.73 27.94
C ARG A 817 -36.59 40.64 26.47
N LEU A 818 -35.64 39.71 26.27
CA LEU A 818 -35.36 38.88 25.08
C LEU A 818 -36.14 39.21 23.79
N SER A 819 -35.39 39.68 22.78
CA SER A 819 -35.77 39.56 21.37
C SER A 819 -34.51 39.27 20.57
N THR A 820 -34.51 38.13 19.90
CA THR A 820 -33.60 37.73 18.83
C THR A 820 -33.38 38.88 17.84
N ALA A 821 -32.12 39.26 17.59
CA ALA A 821 -31.79 40.17 16.50
C ALA A 821 -31.96 39.40 15.19
N ALA A 822 -33.15 39.54 14.60
CA ALA A 822 -33.46 39.08 13.26
C ALA A 822 -32.49 39.73 12.27
N THR A 823 -31.86 38.91 11.43
CA THR A 823 -31.19 39.34 10.21
C THR A 823 -32.14 40.27 9.45
N ALA A 824 -31.74 41.53 9.21
CA ALA A 824 -32.59 42.48 8.51
C ALA A 824 -33.07 41.88 7.18
N LEU A 825 -34.39 41.93 6.94
CA LEU A 825 -34.99 41.45 5.71
C LEU A 825 -34.42 42.25 4.51
N PRO A 826 -34.14 41.59 3.38
CA PRO A 826 -33.63 42.28 2.20
C PRO A 826 -34.66 43.29 1.66
N GLU A 827 -34.23 44.53 1.38
CA GLU A 827 -35.13 45.61 0.92
C GLU A 827 -35.60 45.42 -0.55
N ALA A 828 -34.90 44.59 -1.33
CA ALA A 828 -35.22 44.24 -2.71
C ALA A 828 -34.74 42.82 -3.07
N LEU A 829 -35.27 42.24 -4.16
CA LEU A 829 -34.78 40.97 -4.69
C LEU A 829 -33.29 41.11 -5.00
N THR A 830 -32.46 40.28 -4.35
CA THR A 830 -31.00 40.37 -4.44
C THR A 830 -30.42 39.01 -4.79
N LEU A 831 -29.50 38.96 -5.75
CA LEU A 831 -28.70 37.78 -6.07
C LEU A 831 -27.21 38.13 -5.92
N ALA A 832 -26.56 37.55 -4.91
CA ALA A 832 -25.12 37.66 -4.72
C ALA A 832 -24.38 36.83 -5.77
N ALA A 833 -23.12 37.19 -6.04
CA ALA A 833 -22.27 36.41 -6.93
C ALA A 833 -22.10 34.98 -6.37
N PRO A 834 -22.15 33.93 -7.21
CA PRO A 834 -21.82 32.57 -6.79
C PRO A 834 -20.40 32.51 -6.22
N PHE A 835 -20.17 31.67 -5.21
CA PHE A 835 -18.86 31.47 -4.59
C PHE A 835 -18.60 29.98 -4.27
N PRO A 836 -17.46 29.39 -4.64
CA PRO A 836 -16.36 29.99 -5.43
C PRO A 836 -16.76 30.29 -6.89
N ASN A 837 -16.10 31.28 -7.49
CA ASN A 837 -16.31 31.66 -8.90
C ASN A 837 -15.04 32.34 -9.47
N PRO A 838 -14.21 31.63 -10.24
CA PRO A 838 -14.52 30.37 -10.91
C PRO A 838 -14.72 29.17 -9.96
N SER A 839 -15.72 28.34 -10.25
CA SER A 839 -16.07 27.10 -9.55
C SER A 839 -15.36 25.92 -10.20
N ARG A 840 -14.78 25.04 -9.38
CA ARG A 840 -14.21 23.76 -9.83
C ARG A 840 -15.18 22.58 -9.69
N SER A 841 -15.93 22.53 -8.59
CA SER A 841 -16.87 21.44 -8.28
C SER A 841 -18.26 21.93 -7.88
N SER A 842 -18.34 22.94 -7.01
CA SER A 842 -19.63 23.57 -6.68
C SER A 842 -19.48 25.05 -6.37
N ALA A 843 -20.57 25.80 -6.53
CA ALA A 843 -20.68 27.17 -6.06
C ALA A 843 -21.96 27.38 -5.23
N THR A 844 -21.84 28.12 -4.14
CA THR A 844 -22.97 28.55 -3.31
C THR A 844 -23.47 29.91 -3.78
N LEU A 845 -24.79 30.04 -3.86
CA LEU A 845 -25.53 31.22 -4.27
C LEU A 845 -26.37 31.71 -3.10
N ARG A 846 -26.18 32.97 -2.69
CA ARG A 846 -27.04 33.63 -1.69
C ARG A 846 -27.99 34.59 -2.38
N PHE A 847 -29.28 34.51 -2.06
CA PHE A 847 -30.28 35.44 -2.58
C PHE A 847 -31.23 35.95 -1.49
N GLY A 848 -31.66 37.20 -1.63
CA GLY A 848 -32.57 37.87 -0.71
C GLY A 848 -33.94 38.05 -1.34
N VAL A 849 -34.99 37.64 -0.64
CA VAL A 849 -36.40 37.74 -1.05
C VAL A 849 -37.09 38.79 -0.18
N PRO A 850 -37.56 39.93 -0.72
CA PRO A 850 -38.04 41.05 0.08
C PRO A 850 -39.46 40.88 0.66
N ALA A 851 -40.26 39.98 0.08
CA ALA A 851 -41.62 39.67 0.50
C ALA A 851 -41.96 38.23 0.09
N ASP A 852 -42.81 37.55 0.85
CA ASP A 852 -43.28 36.19 0.57
C ASP A 852 -43.82 36.08 -0.86
N GLY A 853 -43.33 35.13 -1.65
CA GLY A 853 -43.75 34.99 -3.04
C GLY A 853 -43.00 33.92 -3.83
N PRO A 854 -43.43 33.66 -5.08
CA PRO A 854 -42.78 32.69 -5.94
C PRO A 854 -41.38 33.19 -6.37
N VAL A 855 -40.39 32.33 -6.22
CA VAL A 855 -38.99 32.55 -6.61
C VAL A 855 -38.52 31.39 -7.48
N GLU A 856 -37.90 31.73 -8.60
CA GLU A 856 -37.23 30.80 -9.51
C GLU A 856 -35.74 31.17 -9.59
N VAL A 857 -34.85 30.19 -9.40
CA VAL A 857 -33.40 30.33 -9.60
C VAL A 857 -32.93 29.24 -10.56
N VAL A 858 -32.37 29.64 -11.70
CA VAL A 858 -31.87 28.73 -12.74
C VAL A 858 -30.47 29.11 -13.19
N VAL A 859 -29.71 28.14 -13.65
CA VAL A 859 -28.43 28.31 -14.32
C VAL A 859 -28.66 28.12 -15.81
N VAL A 860 -28.22 29.07 -16.62
CA VAL A 860 -28.32 29.01 -18.08
C VAL A 860 -26.94 29.12 -18.74
N SER A 861 -26.76 28.45 -19.87
CA SER A 861 -25.58 28.63 -20.73
C SER A 861 -25.57 30.03 -21.36
N VAL A 862 -24.44 30.44 -21.97
CA VAL A 862 -24.35 31.70 -22.74
C VAL A 862 -25.32 31.77 -23.93
N LEU A 863 -25.82 30.63 -24.39
CA LEU A 863 -26.84 30.53 -25.44
C LEU A 863 -28.29 30.63 -24.88
N GLY A 864 -28.43 30.74 -23.56
CA GLY A 864 -29.72 30.88 -22.87
C GLY A 864 -30.44 29.55 -22.60
N GLN A 865 -29.78 28.41 -22.80
CA GLN A 865 -30.33 27.09 -22.44
C GLN A 865 -30.22 26.87 -20.94
N GLU A 866 -31.31 26.45 -20.28
CA GLU A 866 -31.28 26.04 -18.87
C GLU A 866 -30.48 24.75 -18.71
N VAL A 867 -29.47 24.79 -17.83
CA VAL A 867 -28.57 23.66 -17.53
C VAL A 867 -28.73 23.16 -16.10
N ALA A 868 -29.28 23.97 -15.19
CA ALA A 868 -29.66 23.53 -13.84
C ALA A 868 -30.78 24.42 -13.26
N ARG A 869 -31.62 23.85 -12.40
CA ARG A 869 -32.68 24.54 -11.67
C ARG A 869 -32.46 24.38 -10.16
N LEU A 870 -32.24 25.49 -9.48
CA LEU A 870 -31.78 25.52 -8.09
C LEU A 870 -32.91 25.86 -7.10
N ALA A 871 -33.93 26.57 -7.58
CA ALA A 871 -35.13 26.87 -6.81
C ALA A 871 -36.33 27.10 -7.74
N ASP A 872 -37.51 26.59 -7.36
CA ASP A 872 -38.79 26.87 -8.03
C ASP A 872 -39.94 26.65 -7.03
N GLY A 873 -40.50 27.74 -6.49
CA GLY A 873 -41.58 27.65 -5.51
C GLY A 873 -41.80 28.91 -4.68
N ALA A 874 -42.69 28.84 -3.69
CA ALA A 874 -42.95 29.95 -2.78
C ALA A 874 -41.88 30.04 -1.69
N TYR A 875 -41.21 31.18 -1.59
CA TYR A 875 -40.20 31.47 -0.56
C TYR A 875 -40.70 32.56 0.38
N PRO A 876 -40.48 32.44 1.70
CA PRO A 876 -40.76 33.52 2.63
C PRO A 876 -39.76 34.67 2.46
N ALA A 877 -40.14 35.87 2.88
CA ALA A 877 -39.27 37.02 2.95
C ALA A 877 -38.04 36.69 3.83
N GLY A 878 -36.84 36.89 3.32
CA GLY A 878 -35.62 36.52 4.01
C GLY A 878 -34.43 36.27 3.10
N TRP A 879 -33.30 35.94 3.71
CA TRP A 879 -32.09 35.50 3.01
C TRP A 879 -32.09 33.99 2.88
N HIS A 880 -31.76 33.50 1.69
CA HIS A 880 -31.75 32.09 1.31
C HIS A 880 -30.44 31.74 0.61
N THR A 881 -30.12 30.45 0.59
CA THR A 881 -28.95 29.89 -0.09
C THR A 881 -29.34 28.71 -0.95
N ALA A 882 -28.69 28.57 -2.10
CA ALA A 882 -28.78 27.39 -2.96
C ALA A 882 -27.37 27.03 -3.47
N THR A 883 -27.13 25.76 -3.73
CA THR A 883 -25.84 25.27 -4.26
C THR A 883 -26.02 24.89 -5.72
N VAL A 884 -25.12 25.34 -6.58
CA VAL A 884 -24.96 24.81 -7.93
C VAL A 884 -23.84 23.78 -7.91
N ASP A 885 -24.18 22.55 -8.27
CA ASP A 885 -23.21 21.53 -8.65
C ASP A 885 -22.72 21.85 -10.06
N THR A 886 -21.39 21.92 -10.23
CA THR A 886 -20.75 22.26 -11.50
C THR A 886 -20.06 21.07 -12.16
N ASP A 887 -20.16 19.87 -11.57
CA ASP A 887 -19.46 18.67 -12.05
C ASP A 887 -19.96 18.25 -13.45
N ASP A 888 -21.27 18.34 -13.68
CA ASP A 888 -21.91 18.07 -14.98
C ASP A 888 -21.85 19.25 -15.98
N LEU A 889 -21.27 20.38 -15.58
CA LEU A 889 -21.11 21.55 -16.44
C LEU A 889 -19.73 21.54 -17.12
N ALA A 890 -19.71 21.78 -18.43
CA ALA A 890 -18.47 21.96 -19.18
C ALA A 890 -17.72 23.23 -18.70
N PRO A 891 -16.38 23.28 -18.74
CA PRO A 891 -15.63 24.51 -18.45
C PRO A 891 -16.10 25.66 -19.33
N GLY A 892 -16.45 26.79 -18.73
CA GLY A 892 -17.03 27.91 -19.46
C GLY A 892 -17.82 28.88 -18.60
N ALA A 893 -18.36 29.92 -19.23
CA ALA A 893 -19.20 30.90 -18.56
C ALA A 893 -20.69 30.49 -18.63
N TYR A 894 -21.38 30.67 -17.51
CA TYR A 894 -22.80 30.46 -17.29
C TYR A 894 -23.40 31.70 -16.62
N LEU A 895 -24.73 31.80 -16.65
CA LEU A 895 -25.48 32.85 -15.98
C LEU A 895 -26.46 32.22 -15.00
N VAL A 896 -26.37 32.61 -13.73
CA VAL A 896 -27.40 32.30 -12.73
C VAL A 896 -28.44 33.39 -12.76
N VAL A 897 -29.70 33.03 -12.99
CA VAL A 897 -30.83 33.94 -13.13
C VAL A 897 -31.81 33.68 -12.00
N ILE A 898 -32.12 34.72 -11.22
CA ILE A 898 -33.24 34.69 -10.26
C ILE A 898 -34.43 35.50 -10.78
N ARG A 899 -35.64 35.03 -10.52
CA ARG A 899 -36.89 35.74 -10.79
C ARG A 899 -37.81 35.69 -9.58
N ALA A 900 -38.41 36.82 -9.24
CA ALA A 900 -39.54 36.90 -8.33
C ALA A 900 -40.55 37.91 -8.87
N GLY A 901 -41.73 37.43 -9.30
CA GLY A 901 -42.71 38.25 -10.02
C GLY A 901 -42.15 38.84 -11.32
N ALA A 902 -42.18 40.18 -11.46
CA ALA A 902 -41.65 40.88 -12.63
C ALA A 902 -40.15 41.24 -12.53
N VAL A 903 -39.51 40.99 -11.38
CA VAL A 903 -38.11 41.37 -11.13
C VAL A 903 -37.19 40.21 -11.44
N ARG A 904 -36.14 40.49 -12.23
CA ARG A 904 -35.11 39.53 -12.64
C ARG A 904 -33.73 40.08 -12.31
N GLN A 905 -32.88 39.26 -11.70
CA GLN A 905 -31.45 39.53 -11.56
C GLN A 905 -30.61 38.40 -12.16
N THR A 906 -29.36 38.68 -12.48
CA THR A 906 -28.46 37.72 -13.11
C THR A 906 -27.03 37.91 -12.60
N GLN A 907 -26.34 36.80 -12.32
CA GLN A 907 -24.94 36.77 -11.93
C GLN A 907 -24.18 35.80 -12.82
N ARG A 908 -22.90 36.09 -13.08
CA ARG A 908 -22.04 35.21 -13.88
C ARG A 908 -21.50 34.08 -13.00
N LEU A 909 -21.50 32.86 -13.51
CA LEU A 909 -20.80 31.70 -12.95
C LEU A 909 -19.75 31.26 -13.98
N VAL A 910 -18.50 31.05 -13.58
CA VAL A 910 -17.44 30.53 -14.43
C VAL A 910 -17.08 29.16 -13.89
N VAL A 911 -17.13 28.13 -14.73
CA VAL A 911 -16.70 26.77 -14.40
C VAL A 911 -15.32 26.55 -14.99
N VAL A 912 -14.38 26.07 -14.18
CA VAL A 912 -13.00 25.74 -14.56
C VAL A 912 -12.68 24.32 -14.10
N ARG A 913 -11.81 23.62 -14.83
CA ARG A 913 -11.31 22.30 -14.43
C ARG A 913 -9.80 22.39 -14.24
#